data_AF-A0A920KFS6-F1
#
_entry.id   AF-A0A920KFS6-F1
#
_cell.length_a   1.000
_cell.length_b   1.000
_cell.length_c   1.000
_cell.angle_alpha   90.00
_cell.angle_beta   90.00
_cell.angle_gamma   90.00
#
_symmetry.space_group_name_H-M   'P 1'
#
loop_
_entity.id
_entity.type
_entity.pdbx_description
1 polymer ?
#
loop_
_entity_poly.entity_id
_entity_poly.type
_entity_poly.pdbx_seq_one_letter_code
_entity_poly.pdbx_strand_id
1 'polypeptide(L)'
;MLFLNKDIFNSNNRGTLIEDIRSKALSYSNYFSHLKFSGLPFIRSVMMTTVQKELKVFILLAMIVTALLLLLFFRSIKVVIISMIVVAIGVVWSLGVLSLFNYEITALTGLIPPLLIVIGIPNCVYLINKFQQEFKSHGKKIKALDRVIQKVGNATFLTNATTSMGFGTFIFTHSAIMKEFGVVASINIICMFIISICLVPIIFSYLPEPKGKHTEHLDRQWMFKVLDALVYFATQKRKQVYLVTAALFIAGIYGMSLMHTTGNIVDDLPNDDLVVKDLKFFEEELNGVLPFEIILNFNSVVYDNFSNIAKIQQLQEQLKSEKYLSKSLSIVDAMKFISQSYANGKKSKYDLDFSKSKDQRYFSRIINSIYFKNTFSDSVIDNSNGFVKTFLDSNHKTTRITMQIADIGTAAMDSLISRINTCVDSIVNPEATQFKVVESEKEMFDFYNSHNNIKYMVQNQLTSDEQVGIVEFPTEWAELKHDFGLDAFESAVRKAVDELKIDLQITGTGVMYAKGTTYLVNNLFISLMIAIVVVALLMSFLFRSLKMVLVSLLPNLLPLIFTSALMGYFGIPIKPSTILVFSIAFGISIDDTIHFLAKYRQELKYYNIRKSVETSIRETGVSMIYTSIILFFGFSIFTASNFGGTQALGLLVSLTLFVAMLTNLVLLPSLLLSLEKRILTQNFKESEDHFQDDQDIEWNKL
;
A
#
# COMPACT_ATOMS: atom_id res chain seq x y z
N MET A 1 -25.86 20.73 16.88
CA MET A 1 -24.60 20.00 16.59
C MET A 1 -23.57 20.41 17.63
N LEU A 2 -22.91 19.43 18.26
CA LEU A 2 -21.69 19.69 19.02
C LEU A 2 -20.52 19.56 18.05
N PHE A 3 -19.65 20.56 17.99
CA PHE A 3 -18.47 20.54 17.13
C PHE A 3 -17.23 20.23 17.98
N LEU A 4 -16.42 19.29 17.51
CA LEU A 4 -15.12 19.01 18.12
C LEU A 4 -14.15 20.15 17.77
N ASN A 5 -13.39 20.60 18.76
CA ASN A 5 -12.28 21.52 18.52
C ASN A 5 -11.21 20.79 17.68
N LYS A 6 -11.01 21.25 16.45
CA LYS A 6 -10.11 20.63 15.47
C LYS A 6 -8.66 20.62 15.95
N ASP A 7 -8.22 21.68 16.62
CA ASP A 7 -6.83 21.84 17.05
C ASP A 7 -6.48 20.83 18.15
N ILE A 8 -7.42 20.59 19.08
CA ILE A 8 -7.25 19.57 20.12
C ILE A 8 -7.30 18.17 19.50
N PHE A 9 -8.27 17.91 18.63
CA PHE A 9 -8.49 16.57 18.04
C PHE A 9 -7.33 16.11 17.14
N ASN A 10 -6.71 17.05 16.40
CA ASN A 10 -5.56 16.78 15.54
C ASN A 10 -4.21 16.87 16.26
N SER A 11 -4.19 17.20 17.56
CA SER A 11 -2.95 17.28 18.33
C SER A 11 -2.56 15.92 18.95
N ASN A 12 -1.27 15.77 19.28
CA ASN A 12 -0.77 14.67 20.11
C ASN A 12 -1.42 14.64 21.51
N ASN A 13 -2.06 15.75 21.94
CA ASN A 13 -2.75 15.89 23.22
C ASN A 13 -4.23 15.50 23.17
N ARG A 14 -4.74 14.91 22.07
CA ARG A 14 -6.14 14.45 21.99
C ARG A 14 -6.55 13.48 23.11
N GLY A 15 -5.56 12.90 23.80
CA GLY A 15 -5.74 12.17 25.05
C GLY A 15 -6.69 10.99 24.94
N THR A 16 -7.51 10.82 25.96
CA THR A 16 -8.57 9.80 26.08
C THR A 16 -9.92 10.28 25.59
N LEU A 17 -10.02 11.40 24.87
CA LEU A 17 -11.30 12.07 24.56
C LEU A 17 -12.40 11.13 24.06
N ILE A 18 -12.07 10.24 23.12
CA ILE A 18 -13.02 9.27 22.58
C ILE A 18 -13.45 8.24 23.64
N GLU A 19 -12.53 7.78 24.49
CA GLU A 19 -12.83 6.89 25.61
C GLU A 19 -13.58 7.61 26.75
N ASP A 20 -13.34 8.90 26.94
CA ASP A 20 -14.08 9.72 27.91
C ASP A 20 -15.53 9.93 27.46
N ILE A 21 -15.73 10.19 26.16
CA ILE A 21 -17.08 10.24 25.56
C ILE A 21 -17.76 8.88 25.69
N ARG A 22 -17.05 7.79 25.39
CA ARG A 22 -17.58 6.43 25.47
C ARG A 22 -17.95 6.06 26.91
N SER A 23 -17.06 6.30 27.88
CA SER A 23 -17.30 6.02 29.29
C SER A 23 -18.45 6.86 29.84
N LYS A 24 -18.56 8.13 29.43
CA LYS A 24 -19.70 8.97 29.78
C LYS A 24 -21.01 8.44 29.16
N ALA A 25 -21.00 8.02 27.90
CA ALA A 25 -22.18 7.41 27.28
C ALA A 25 -22.57 6.10 27.99
N LEU A 26 -21.60 5.23 28.29
CA LEU A 26 -21.82 3.97 29.02
C LEU A 26 -22.35 4.19 30.45
N SER A 27 -22.11 5.34 31.08
CA SER A 27 -22.72 5.68 32.36
C SER A 27 -24.26 5.79 32.30
N TYR A 28 -24.83 5.97 31.09
CA TYR A 28 -26.28 5.95 30.84
C TYR A 28 -26.81 4.59 30.38
N SER A 29 -26.01 3.51 30.46
CA SER A 29 -26.43 2.16 30.09
C SER A 29 -27.66 1.65 30.87
N ASN A 30 -27.94 2.21 32.04
CA ASN A 30 -29.16 1.92 32.81
C ASN A 30 -30.45 2.46 32.14
N TYR A 31 -30.34 3.49 31.29
CA TYR A 31 -31.48 4.09 30.58
C TYR A 31 -31.61 3.59 29.14
N PHE A 32 -30.48 3.23 28.52
CA PHE A 32 -30.42 2.79 27.13
C PHE A 32 -29.79 1.40 27.05
N SER A 33 -30.58 0.42 26.62
CA SER A 33 -30.07 -0.92 26.33
C SER A 33 -29.24 -0.92 25.04
N HIS A 34 -28.03 -1.47 25.11
CA HIS A 34 -27.14 -1.72 23.96
C HIS A 34 -26.72 -0.46 23.16
N LEU A 35 -25.97 0.43 23.80
CA LEU A 35 -25.33 1.56 23.12
C LEU A 35 -24.33 1.07 22.05
N LYS A 36 -24.49 1.60 20.84
CA LYS A 36 -23.68 1.30 19.66
C LYS A 36 -22.80 2.49 19.32
N PHE A 37 -21.51 2.26 19.05
CA PHE A 37 -20.55 3.31 18.76
C PHE A 37 -19.93 3.10 17.38
N SER A 38 -19.93 4.13 16.56
CA SER A 38 -19.30 4.10 15.23
C SER A 38 -18.84 5.49 14.81
N GLY A 39 -18.32 5.59 13.59
CA GLY A 39 -17.77 6.79 12.99
C GLY A 39 -16.24 6.77 12.93
N LEU A 40 -15.69 7.41 11.90
CA LEU A 40 -14.26 7.36 11.60
C LEU A 40 -13.34 7.83 12.74
N PRO A 41 -13.65 8.91 13.49
CA PRO A 41 -12.88 9.29 14.68
C PRO A 41 -12.76 8.16 15.71
N PHE A 42 -13.87 7.46 15.97
CA PHE A 42 -13.94 6.35 16.93
C PHE A 42 -13.13 5.15 16.41
N ILE A 43 -13.39 4.73 15.17
CA ILE A 43 -12.69 3.62 14.50
C ILE A 43 -11.18 3.84 14.52
N ARG A 44 -10.71 5.03 14.11
CA ARG A 44 -9.28 5.38 14.10
C ARG A 44 -8.65 5.38 15.49
N SER A 45 -9.38 5.84 16.51
CA SER A 45 -8.91 5.84 17.90
C SER A 45 -8.75 4.41 18.43
N VAL A 46 -9.73 3.53 18.20
CA VAL A 46 -9.67 2.11 18.58
C VAL A 46 -8.54 1.39 17.85
N MET A 47 -8.39 1.61 16.53
CA MET A 47 -7.29 1.01 15.77
C MET A 47 -5.92 1.45 16.30
N MET A 48 -5.72 2.74 16.53
CA MET A 48 -4.43 3.24 17.00
C MET A 48 -4.07 2.73 18.40
N THR A 49 -5.04 2.68 19.32
CA THR A 49 -4.81 2.13 20.67
C THR A 49 -4.54 0.64 20.64
N THR A 50 -5.17 -0.10 19.73
CA THR A 50 -4.91 -1.52 19.50
C THR A 50 -3.49 -1.74 19.00
N VAL A 51 -3.08 -1.02 17.95
CA VAL A 51 -1.72 -1.09 17.38
C VAL A 51 -0.65 -0.79 18.43
N GLN A 52 -0.83 0.25 19.25
CA GLN A 52 0.12 0.60 20.31
C GLN A 52 0.27 -0.49 21.39
N LYS A 53 -0.84 -1.15 21.77
CA LYS A 53 -0.81 -2.26 22.73
C LYS A 53 -0.11 -3.48 22.14
N GLU A 54 -0.44 -3.82 20.89
CA GLU A 54 0.15 -4.96 20.19
C GLU A 54 1.65 -4.80 19.95
N LEU A 55 2.13 -3.60 19.64
CA LEU A 55 3.55 -3.29 19.43
C LEU A 55 4.44 -3.81 20.57
N LYS A 56 4.07 -3.50 21.81
CA LYS A 56 4.84 -3.93 23.00
C LYS A 56 4.83 -5.44 23.16
N VAL A 57 3.68 -6.06 22.92
CA VAL A 57 3.50 -7.51 23.01
C VAL A 57 4.33 -8.21 21.93
N PHE A 58 4.33 -7.72 20.69
CA PHE A 58 5.11 -8.32 19.61
C PHE A 58 6.61 -8.18 19.81
N ILE A 59 7.11 -7.04 20.28
CA ILE A 59 8.52 -6.90 20.59
C ILE A 59 8.94 -7.94 21.64
N LEU A 60 8.15 -8.10 22.71
CA LEU A 60 8.42 -9.08 23.76
C LEU A 60 8.34 -10.53 23.25
N LEU A 61 7.26 -10.88 22.54
CA LEU A 61 7.06 -12.22 21.97
C LEU A 61 8.14 -12.56 20.95
N ALA A 62 8.46 -11.63 20.05
CA ALA A 62 9.54 -11.78 19.06
C ALA A 62 10.87 -12.07 19.76
N MET A 63 11.23 -11.31 20.80
CA MET A 63 12.45 -11.56 21.57
C MET A 63 12.44 -12.92 22.27
N ILE A 64 11.32 -13.33 22.88
CA ILE A 64 11.24 -14.60 23.61
C ILE A 64 11.34 -15.79 22.64
N VAL A 65 10.53 -15.81 21.58
CA VAL A 65 10.48 -16.91 20.61
C VAL A 65 11.83 -17.04 19.92
N THR A 66 12.44 -15.92 19.52
CA THR A 66 13.76 -15.95 18.88
C THR A 66 14.86 -16.40 19.83
N ALA A 67 14.85 -15.96 21.09
CA ALA A 67 15.78 -16.45 22.10
C ALA A 67 15.63 -17.97 22.33
N LEU A 68 14.40 -18.48 22.37
CA LEU A 68 14.12 -19.92 22.49
C LEU A 68 14.62 -20.71 21.27
N LEU A 69 14.40 -20.21 20.06
CA LEU A 69 14.90 -20.82 18.82
C LEU A 69 16.42 -20.85 18.77
N LEU A 70 17.07 -19.74 19.10
CA LEU A 70 18.53 -19.66 19.19
C LEU A 70 19.08 -20.61 20.26
N LEU A 71 18.41 -20.71 21.40
CA LEU A 71 18.79 -21.66 22.45
C LEU A 71 18.65 -23.11 21.97
N LEU A 72 17.60 -23.43 21.21
CA LEU A 72 17.40 -24.77 20.64
C LEU A 72 18.48 -25.13 19.62
N PHE A 73 18.87 -24.20 18.76
CA PHE A 73 19.86 -24.43 17.71
C PHE A 73 21.29 -24.45 18.24
N PHE A 74 21.70 -23.40 18.94
CA PHE A 74 23.09 -23.25 19.41
C PHE A 74 23.35 -23.96 20.74
N ARG A 75 22.30 -24.24 21.53
CA ARG A 75 22.41 -24.81 22.90
C ARG A 75 23.40 -24.03 23.78
N SER A 76 23.55 -22.74 23.52
CA SER A 76 24.50 -21.87 24.21
C SER A 76 23.83 -20.57 24.61
N ILE A 77 23.64 -20.43 25.93
CA ILE A 77 23.08 -19.22 26.54
C ILE A 77 23.94 -17.99 26.18
N LYS A 78 25.26 -18.15 26.02
CA LYS A 78 26.16 -17.05 25.62
C LYS A 78 25.82 -16.52 24.24
N VAL A 79 25.68 -17.40 23.25
CA VAL A 79 25.33 -17.02 21.87
C VAL A 79 23.97 -16.32 21.81
N VAL A 80 23.00 -16.83 22.59
CA VAL A 80 21.67 -16.22 22.71
C VAL A 80 21.76 -14.81 23.28
N ILE A 81 22.40 -14.63 24.44
CA ILE A 81 22.50 -13.31 25.09
C ILE A 81 23.18 -12.28 24.18
N ILE A 82 24.28 -12.66 23.51
CA ILE A 82 24.99 -11.76 22.58
C ILE A 82 24.07 -11.31 21.45
N SER A 83 23.41 -12.27 20.80
CA SER A 83 22.49 -11.98 19.68
C SER A 83 21.32 -11.10 20.15
N MET A 84 20.77 -11.37 21.34
CA MET A 84 19.68 -10.58 21.90
C MET A 84 20.10 -9.15 22.27
N ILE A 85 21.33 -8.94 22.76
CA ILE A 85 21.85 -7.59 23.04
C ILE A 85 21.97 -6.78 21.74
N VAL A 86 22.57 -7.38 20.71
CA VAL A 86 22.74 -6.74 19.39
C VAL A 86 21.38 -6.32 18.82
N VAL A 87 20.41 -7.23 18.86
CA VAL A 87 19.06 -6.99 18.35
C VAL A 87 18.29 -5.96 19.20
N ALA A 88 18.43 -5.99 20.53
CA ALA A 88 17.79 -5.00 21.40
C ALA A 88 18.30 -3.58 21.13
N ILE A 89 19.61 -3.41 20.92
CA ILE A 89 20.19 -2.12 20.50
C ILE A 89 19.61 -1.69 19.14
N GLY A 90 19.46 -2.64 18.22
CA GLY A 90 18.78 -2.45 16.94
C GLY A 90 17.36 -1.91 17.05
N VAL A 91 16.55 -2.49 17.94
CA VAL A 91 15.17 -2.06 18.21
C VAL A 91 15.13 -0.63 18.74
N VAL A 92 16.03 -0.28 19.66
CA VAL A 92 16.16 1.09 20.18
C VAL A 92 16.52 2.06 19.07
N TRP A 93 17.44 1.68 18.18
CA TRP A 93 17.79 2.50 17.01
C TRP A 93 16.62 2.66 16.04
N SER A 94 15.82 1.63 15.83
CA SER A 94 14.62 1.72 14.99
C SER A 94 13.62 2.75 15.49
N LEU A 95 13.32 2.73 16.79
CA LEU A 95 12.45 3.73 17.42
C LEU A 95 13.11 5.12 17.39
N GLY A 96 14.43 5.20 17.55
CA GLY A 96 15.19 6.44 17.43
C GLY A 96 15.12 7.07 16.03
N VAL A 97 15.25 6.25 14.97
CA VAL A 97 15.13 6.70 13.58
C VAL A 97 13.72 7.22 13.30
N LEU A 98 12.67 6.52 13.76
CA LEU A 98 11.28 6.99 13.65
C LEU A 98 11.11 8.36 14.31
N SER A 99 11.64 8.52 15.53
CA SER A 99 11.59 9.79 16.25
C SER A 99 12.42 10.89 15.58
N LEU A 100 13.56 10.57 14.97
CA LEU A 100 14.45 11.55 14.33
C LEU A 100 13.83 12.16 13.08
N PHE A 101 13.07 11.37 12.32
CA PHE A 101 12.33 11.84 11.15
C PHE A 101 10.94 12.42 11.50
N ASN A 102 10.55 12.44 12.78
CA ASN A 102 9.20 12.81 13.23
C ASN A 102 8.08 12.02 12.52
N TYR A 103 8.32 10.75 12.22
CA TYR A 103 7.30 9.89 11.63
C TYR A 103 6.37 9.32 12.71
N GLU A 104 5.08 9.28 12.41
CA GLU A 104 4.07 8.77 13.33
C GLU A 104 4.11 7.23 13.40
N ILE A 105 3.79 6.67 14.57
CA ILE A 105 3.63 5.22 14.73
C ILE A 105 2.26 4.83 14.17
N THR A 106 2.26 4.30 12.96
CA THR A 106 1.10 3.74 12.26
C THR A 106 1.05 2.22 12.40
N ALA A 107 -0.03 1.59 11.92
CA ALA A 107 -0.13 0.13 11.86
C ALA A 107 1.04 -0.51 11.08
N LEU A 108 1.59 0.18 10.07
CA LEU A 108 2.70 -0.33 9.25
C LEU A 108 4.07 0.00 9.87
N THR A 109 4.32 1.26 10.25
CA THR A 109 5.61 1.65 10.85
C THR A 109 5.83 1.03 12.22
N GLY A 110 4.76 0.70 12.95
CA GLY A 110 4.82 -0.08 14.19
C GLY A 110 5.34 -1.53 14.00
N LEU A 111 5.28 -2.11 12.80
CA LEU A 111 5.84 -3.44 12.57
C LEU A 111 7.37 -3.43 12.41
N ILE A 112 8.00 -2.28 12.20
CA ILE A 112 9.43 -2.20 11.90
C ILE A 112 10.28 -2.77 13.05
N PRO A 113 10.08 -2.40 14.33
CA PRO A 113 10.89 -2.97 15.41
C PRO A 113 10.84 -4.51 15.50
N PRO A 114 9.67 -5.17 15.54
CA PRO A 114 9.64 -6.64 15.56
C PRO A 114 10.13 -7.27 14.24
N LEU A 115 9.95 -6.63 13.08
CA LEU A 115 10.54 -7.09 11.81
C LEU A 115 12.07 -7.12 11.87
N LEU A 116 12.69 -6.08 12.44
CA LEU A 116 14.15 -6.00 12.58
C LEU A 116 14.71 -7.04 13.55
N ILE A 117 13.94 -7.45 14.56
CA ILE A 117 14.32 -8.58 15.41
C ILE A 117 14.50 -9.83 14.56
N VAL A 118 13.49 -10.15 13.74
CA VAL A 118 13.47 -11.35 12.91
C VAL A 118 14.57 -11.32 11.84
N ILE A 119 14.81 -10.18 11.20
CA ILE A 119 15.84 -10.00 10.16
C ILE A 119 17.26 -9.91 10.74
N GLY A 120 17.43 -9.32 11.92
CA GLY A 120 18.74 -9.10 12.52
C GLY A 120 19.41 -10.37 13.06
N ILE A 121 18.62 -11.35 13.47
CA ILE A 121 19.14 -12.60 14.05
C ILE A 121 19.95 -13.42 13.04
N PRO A 122 19.47 -13.69 11.81
CA PRO A 122 20.27 -14.34 10.77
C PRO A 122 21.69 -13.77 10.61
N ASN A 123 21.84 -12.44 10.63
CA ASN A 123 23.15 -11.79 10.57
C ASN A 123 24.05 -12.17 11.75
N CYS A 124 23.51 -12.13 12.98
CA CYS A 124 24.24 -12.56 14.17
C CYS A 124 24.61 -14.05 14.09
N VAL A 125 23.66 -14.90 13.72
CA VAL A 125 23.82 -16.36 13.57
C VAL A 125 24.93 -16.68 12.58
N TYR A 126 24.93 -16.03 11.42
CA TYR A 126 25.92 -16.24 10.37
C TYR A 126 27.33 -15.83 10.82
N LEU A 127 27.49 -14.64 11.38
CA LEU A 127 28.78 -14.15 11.90
C LEU A 127 29.33 -15.07 13.00
N ILE A 128 28.46 -15.50 13.92
CA ILE A 128 28.85 -16.38 15.04
C ILE A 128 29.23 -17.77 14.55
N ASN A 129 28.44 -18.35 13.65
CA ASN A 129 28.73 -19.66 13.09
C ASN A 129 30.08 -19.64 12.35
N LYS A 130 30.30 -18.62 11.53
CA LYS A 130 31.55 -18.50 10.77
C LYS A 130 32.77 -18.27 11.68
N PHE A 131 32.62 -17.47 12.74
CA PHE A 131 33.65 -17.35 13.78
C PHE A 131 34.00 -18.70 14.40
N GLN A 132 32.99 -19.49 14.78
CA GLN A 132 33.18 -20.80 15.39
C GLN A 132 33.82 -21.82 14.42
N GLN A 133 33.47 -21.77 13.14
CA GLN A 133 34.09 -22.59 12.09
C GLN A 133 35.56 -22.26 11.89
N GLU A 134 35.92 -20.97 11.74
CA GLU A 134 37.31 -20.55 11.58
C GLU A 134 38.13 -20.91 12.83
N PHE A 135 37.57 -20.70 14.03
CA PHE A 135 38.22 -21.12 15.28
C PHE A 135 38.44 -22.64 15.36
N LYS A 136 37.45 -23.46 14.95
CA LYS A 136 37.58 -24.93 14.90
C LYS A 136 38.71 -25.37 13.95
N SER A 137 38.97 -24.61 12.88
CA SER A 137 39.95 -24.98 11.85
C SER A 137 41.42 -24.76 12.27
N HIS A 138 41.72 -23.67 12.99
CA HIS A 138 43.12 -23.29 13.30
C HIS A 138 43.37 -22.89 14.76
N GLY A 139 42.35 -22.88 15.63
CA GLY A 139 42.47 -22.64 17.08
C GLY A 139 42.89 -21.23 17.51
N LYS A 140 43.10 -20.29 16.57
CA LYS A 140 43.60 -18.93 16.84
C LYS A 140 42.46 -17.91 16.85
N LYS A 141 42.04 -17.46 18.04
CA LYS A 141 40.89 -16.56 18.22
C LYS A 141 40.96 -15.25 17.41
N ILE A 142 42.08 -14.52 17.51
CA ILE A 142 42.23 -13.21 16.85
C ILE A 142 42.16 -13.37 15.32
N LYS A 143 42.84 -14.39 14.78
CA LYS A 143 42.82 -14.69 13.35
C LYS A 143 41.41 -15.08 12.85
N ALA A 144 40.62 -15.76 13.69
CA ALA A 144 39.24 -16.09 13.36
C ALA A 144 38.34 -14.84 13.32
N LEU A 145 38.50 -13.90 14.27
CA LEU A 145 37.76 -12.64 14.28
C LEU A 145 38.13 -11.75 13.09
N ASP A 146 39.42 -11.61 12.80
CA ASP A 146 39.93 -10.88 11.63
C ASP A 146 39.34 -11.42 10.33
N ARG A 147 39.36 -12.75 10.15
CA ARG A 147 38.78 -13.40 8.98
C ARG A 147 37.26 -13.23 8.88
N VAL A 148 36.55 -13.19 10.00
CA VAL A 148 35.12 -12.88 10.01
C VAL A 148 34.88 -11.45 9.53
N ILE A 149 35.63 -10.47 10.04
CA ILE A 149 35.47 -9.07 9.64
C ILE A 149 35.78 -8.89 8.15
N GLN A 150 36.94 -9.36 7.68
CA GLN A 150 37.36 -9.12 6.30
C GLN A 150 36.59 -9.95 5.26
N LYS A 151 36.42 -11.26 5.50
CA LYS A 151 35.82 -12.15 4.49
C LYS A 151 34.30 -12.23 4.58
N VAL A 152 33.77 -12.24 5.80
CA VAL A 152 32.33 -12.43 6.04
C VAL A 152 31.62 -11.10 6.01
N GLY A 153 32.29 -10.03 6.43
CA GLY A 153 31.79 -8.66 6.38
C GLY A 153 31.33 -8.24 4.98
N ASN A 154 32.16 -8.42 3.94
CA ASN A 154 31.81 -8.03 2.57
C ASN A 154 30.60 -8.80 2.03
N ALA A 155 30.54 -10.11 2.26
CA ALA A 155 29.40 -10.93 1.86
C ALA A 155 28.12 -10.50 2.58
N THR A 156 28.21 -10.27 3.89
CA THR A 156 27.06 -9.89 4.74
C THR A 156 26.62 -8.44 4.47
N PHE A 157 27.53 -7.55 4.11
CA PHE A 157 27.19 -6.18 3.67
C PHE A 157 26.34 -6.22 2.42
N LEU A 158 26.73 -7.02 1.42
CA LEU A 158 26.01 -7.09 0.16
C LEU A 158 24.61 -7.67 0.33
N THR A 159 24.44 -8.66 1.20
CA THR A 159 23.14 -9.25 1.49
C THR A 159 22.23 -8.26 2.22
N ASN A 160 22.73 -7.58 3.25
CA ASN A 160 21.99 -6.52 3.93
C ASN A 160 21.69 -5.31 3.03
N ALA A 161 22.60 -4.95 2.12
CA ALA A 161 22.37 -3.90 1.13
C ALA A 161 21.25 -4.30 0.15
N THR A 162 21.21 -5.56 -0.27
CA THR A 162 20.15 -6.09 -1.14
C THR A 162 18.80 -6.09 -0.42
N THR A 163 18.75 -6.55 0.82
CA THR A 163 17.53 -6.50 1.65
C THR A 163 17.09 -5.05 1.85
N SER A 164 18.03 -4.15 2.20
CA SER A 164 17.76 -2.71 2.31
C SER A 164 17.22 -2.11 1.02
N MET A 165 17.73 -2.50 -0.15
CA MET A 165 17.21 -2.04 -1.44
C MET A 165 15.81 -2.59 -1.71
N GLY A 166 15.52 -3.83 -1.31
CA GLY A 166 14.19 -4.43 -1.37
C GLY A 166 13.15 -3.59 -0.60
N PHE A 167 13.45 -3.21 0.64
CA PHE A 167 12.61 -2.28 1.42
C PHE A 167 12.65 -0.85 0.85
N GLY A 168 13.79 -0.41 0.30
CA GLY A 168 13.99 0.92 -0.27
C GLY A 168 13.15 1.18 -1.52
N THR A 169 12.65 0.14 -2.18
CA THR A 169 11.72 0.29 -3.31
C THR A 169 10.41 0.99 -2.93
N PHE A 170 10.01 0.92 -1.66
CA PHE A 170 8.83 1.64 -1.18
C PHE A 170 9.01 3.15 -1.17
N ILE A 171 10.25 3.67 -1.20
CA ILE A 171 10.55 5.11 -1.27
C ILE A 171 10.03 5.72 -2.59
N PHE A 172 10.02 4.93 -3.67
CA PHE A 172 9.53 5.36 -4.99
C PHE A 172 8.01 5.24 -5.12
N THR A 173 7.33 4.59 -4.17
CA THR A 173 5.86 4.59 -4.15
C THR A 173 5.35 5.97 -3.79
N HIS A 174 4.16 6.33 -4.22
CA HIS A 174 3.62 7.68 -3.97
C HIS A 174 2.78 7.78 -2.68
N SER A 175 2.72 6.72 -1.88
CA SER A 175 2.03 6.72 -0.58
C SER A 175 2.98 7.12 0.53
N ALA A 176 2.61 8.14 1.32
CA ALA A 176 3.41 8.62 2.45
C ALA A 176 3.73 7.48 3.44
N ILE A 177 2.73 6.68 3.81
CA ILE A 177 2.89 5.57 4.78
C ILE A 177 3.91 4.53 4.27
N MET A 178 3.87 4.22 2.98
CA MET A 178 4.81 3.27 2.35
C MET A 178 6.21 3.87 2.24
N LYS A 179 6.33 5.15 1.89
CA LYS A 179 7.62 5.86 1.87
C LYS A 179 8.28 5.87 3.25
N GLU A 180 7.53 6.27 4.28
CA GLU A 180 8.01 6.28 5.67
C GLU A 180 8.49 4.89 6.09
N PHE A 181 7.68 3.86 5.86
CA PHE A 181 8.06 2.48 6.12
C PHE A 181 9.34 2.07 5.39
N GLY A 182 9.43 2.36 4.09
CA GLY A 182 10.58 2.05 3.24
C GLY A 182 11.88 2.73 3.69
N VAL A 183 11.83 4.04 3.95
CA VAL A 183 12.99 4.81 4.42
C VAL A 183 13.50 4.25 5.74
N VAL A 184 12.61 4.10 6.73
CA VAL A 184 12.98 3.67 8.08
C VAL A 184 13.51 2.23 8.05
N ALA A 185 12.84 1.31 7.35
CA ALA A 185 13.30 -0.08 7.28
C ALA A 185 14.67 -0.20 6.58
N SER A 186 14.88 0.50 5.47
CA SER A 186 16.14 0.48 4.71
C SER A 186 17.32 0.95 5.55
N ILE A 187 17.18 2.13 6.19
CA ILE A 187 18.22 2.67 7.07
C ILE A 187 18.50 1.70 8.20
N ASN A 188 17.46 1.17 8.85
CA ASN A 188 17.63 0.28 9.97
C ASN A 188 18.30 -1.06 9.60
N ILE A 189 18.10 -1.59 8.40
CA ILE A 189 18.78 -2.83 7.97
C ILE A 189 20.30 -2.59 7.84
N ILE A 190 20.72 -1.49 7.23
CA ILE A 190 22.15 -1.13 7.11
C ILE A 190 22.74 -0.85 8.50
N CYS A 191 22.01 -0.10 9.32
CA CYS A 191 22.34 0.15 10.72
C CYS A 191 22.50 -1.16 11.51
N MET A 192 21.59 -2.13 11.34
CA MET A 192 21.67 -3.45 11.97
C MET A 192 22.91 -4.22 11.54
N PHE A 193 23.26 -4.17 10.26
CA PHE A 193 24.51 -4.73 9.76
C PHE A 193 25.72 -4.12 10.49
N ILE A 194 25.82 -2.79 10.54
CA ILE A 194 26.92 -2.07 11.20
C ILE A 194 27.00 -2.44 12.69
N ILE A 195 25.87 -2.47 13.40
CA ILE A 195 25.82 -2.89 14.80
C ILE A 195 26.33 -4.32 14.93
N SER A 196 25.87 -5.25 14.10
CA SER A 196 26.21 -6.66 14.21
C SER A 196 27.69 -6.94 13.93
N ILE A 197 28.28 -6.34 12.89
CA ILE A 197 29.70 -6.53 12.53
C ILE A 197 30.65 -5.86 13.52
N CYS A 198 30.22 -4.81 14.21
CA CYS A 198 31.00 -4.18 15.27
C CYS A 198 30.85 -4.94 16.60
N LEU A 199 29.62 -5.12 17.09
CA LEU A 199 29.39 -5.65 18.43
C LEU A 199 29.72 -7.14 18.57
N VAL A 200 29.40 -7.97 17.56
CA VAL A 200 29.64 -9.41 17.67
C VAL A 200 31.14 -9.69 17.86
N PRO A 201 32.06 -9.22 17.00
CA PRO A 201 33.49 -9.45 17.20
C PRO A 201 34.04 -8.83 18.49
N ILE A 202 33.60 -7.63 18.87
CA ILE A 202 34.02 -6.98 20.12
C ILE A 202 33.67 -7.85 21.33
N ILE A 203 32.42 -8.31 21.42
CA ILE A 203 31.97 -9.12 22.55
C ILE A 203 32.70 -10.47 22.57
N PHE A 204 32.87 -11.12 21.40
CA PHE A 204 33.64 -12.36 21.31
C PHE A 204 35.12 -12.17 21.65
N SER A 205 35.71 -11.01 21.39
CA SER A 205 37.10 -10.68 21.76
C SER A 205 37.33 -10.71 23.29
N TYR A 206 36.35 -10.28 24.08
CA TYR A 206 36.43 -10.33 25.56
C TYR A 206 36.03 -11.69 26.17
N LEU A 207 35.24 -12.49 25.46
CA LEU A 207 34.80 -13.80 25.97
C LEU A 207 35.91 -14.86 25.93
N PRO A 208 35.94 -15.82 26.87
CA PRO A 208 36.87 -16.94 26.81
C PRO A 208 36.61 -17.80 25.57
N GLU A 209 37.64 -18.55 25.15
CA GLU A 209 37.60 -19.39 23.95
C GLU A 209 36.36 -20.31 23.92
N PRO A 210 35.72 -20.47 22.74
CA PRO A 210 34.53 -21.30 22.62
C PRO A 210 34.88 -22.77 22.93
N LYS A 211 34.26 -23.34 23.98
CA LYS A 211 34.45 -24.75 24.35
C LYS A 211 33.92 -25.68 23.24
N GLY A 212 34.54 -26.84 23.00
CA GLY A 212 34.18 -27.78 21.92
C GLY A 212 32.70 -28.19 21.82
N LYS A 213 31.94 -28.20 22.93
CA LYS A 213 30.47 -28.40 22.92
C LYS A 213 29.69 -27.35 22.11
N HIS A 214 30.27 -26.18 21.84
CA HIS A 214 29.62 -25.11 21.09
C HIS A 214 29.61 -25.34 19.57
N THR A 215 30.43 -26.27 19.04
CA THR A 215 30.49 -26.57 17.60
C THR A 215 29.76 -27.87 17.20
N GLU A 216 29.25 -28.65 18.17
CA GLU A 216 28.50 -29.90 17.93
C GLU A 216 27.19 -29.69 17.14
N HIS A 217 26.65 -28.46 17.14
CA HIS A 217 25.43 -28.15 16.39
C HIS A 217 25.62 -28.22 14.85
N LEU A 218 26.87 -28.19 14.38
CA LEU A 218 27.24 -28.38 12.98
C LEU A 218 27.25 -29.86 12.56
N ASP A 219 27.37 -30.79 13.51
CA ASP A 219 27.62 -32.21 13.26
C ASP A 219 26.35 -33.08 13.48
N ARG A 220 25.14 -32.52 13.36
CA ARG A 220 23.89 -33.26 13.58
C ARG A 220 23.56 -34.22 12.43
N GLN A 221 23.43 -35.51 12.75
CA GLN A 221 23.14 -36.58 11.78
C GLN A 221 21.86 -36.36 10.94
N TRP A 222 20.82 -35.73 11.50
CA TRP A 222 19.59 -35.44 10.74
C TRP A 222 19.82 -34.38 9.66
N MET A 223 20.68 -33.38 9.93
CA MET A 223 21.02 -32.32 9.00
C MET A 223 21.73 -32.91 7.78
N PHE A 224 22.71 -33.81 8.02
CA PHE A 224 23.39 -34.51 6.93
C PHE A 224 22.42 -35.30 6.05
N LYS A 225 21.43 -36.01 6.63
CA LYS A 225 20.39 -36.70 5.84
C LYS A 225 19.57 -35.75 4.97
N VAL A 226 19.19 -34.59 5.50
CA VAL A 226 18.46 -33.56 4.74
C VAL A 226 19.31 -33.02 3.60
N LEU A 227 20.57 -32.67 3.87
CA LEU A 227 21.51 -32.20 2.85
C LEU A 227 21.79 -33.26 1.78
N ASP A 228 21.95 -34.52 2.17
CA ASP A 228 22.14 -35.65 1.24
C ASP A 228 20.92 -35.83 0.34
N ALA A 229 19.71 -35.67 0.88
CA ALA A 229 18.48 -35.69 0.09
C ALA A 229 18.44 -34.51 -0.89
N LEU A 230 18.77 -33.29 -0.44
CA LEU A 230 18.84 -32.11 -1.31
C LEU A 230 19.84 -32.29 -2.45
N VAL A 231 21.04 -32.80 -2.14
CA VAL A 231 22.06 -33.14 -3.13
C VAL A 231 21.54 -34.21 -4.11
N TYR A 232 20.86 -35.25 -3.62
CA TYR A 232 20.29 -36.29 -4.47
C TYR A 232 19.24 -35.74 -5.43
N PHE A 233 18.31 -34.91 -4.95
CA PHE A 233 17.28 -34.30 -5.80
C PHE A 233 17.89 -33.34 -6.83
N ALA A 234 18.81 -32.48 -6.40
CA ALA A 234 19.49 -31.52 -7.27
C ALA A 234 20.38 -32.18 -8.33
N THR A 235 21.03 -33.30 -8.01
CA THR A 235 22.00 -33.93 -8.92
C THR A 235 21.40 -35.05 -9.77
N GLN A 236 20.59 -35.94 -9.19
CA GLN A 236 20.10 -37.18 -9.83
C GLN A 236 18.65 -37.09 -10.32
N LYS A 237 17.81 -36.22 -9.73
CA LYS A 237 16.37 -36.13 -10.04
C LYS A 237 15.96 -34.77 -10.62
N ARG A 238 16.86 -34.08 -11.34
CA ARG A 238 16.62 -32.76 -11.96
C ARG A 238 15.34 -32.66 -12.78
N LYS A 239 15.01 -33.67 -13.58
CA LYS A 239 13.77 -33.69 -14.39
C LYS A 239 12.53 -33.62 -13.51
N GLN A 240 12.53 -34.28 -12.35
CA GLN A 240 11.42 -34.23 -11.41
C GLN A 240 11.33 -32.85 -10.73
N VAL A 241 12.48 -32.27 -10.36
CA VAL A 241 12.53 -30.90 -9.83
C VAL A 241 11.88 -29.92 -10.81
N TYR A 242 12.26 -29.95 -12.09
CA TYR A 242 11.67 -29.07 -13.09
C TYR A 242 10.19 -29.32 -13.34
N LEU A 243 9.75 -30.59 -13.34
CA LEU A 243 8.33 -30.92 -13.50
C LEU A 243 7.51 -30.38 -12.33
N VAL A 244 7.95 -30.60 -11.09
CA VAL A 244 7.27 -30.09 -9.89
C VAL A 244 7.27 -28.56 -9.87
N THR A 245 8.41 -27.93 -10.18
CA THR A 245 8.52 -26.47 -10.31
C THR A 245 7.57 -25.91 -11.38
N ALA A 246 7.49 -26.55 -12.55
CA ALA A 246 6.57 -26.12 -13.61
C ALA A 246 5.10 -26.30 -13.21
N ALA A 247 4.76 -27.40 -12.53
CA ALA A 247 3.42 -27.62 -12.01
C ALA A 247 3.03 -26.57 -10.96
N LEU A 248 3.92 -26.27 -10.00
CA LEU A 248 3.73 -25.21 -9.02
C LEU A 248 3.61 -23.83 -9.66
N PHE A 249 4.38 -23.57 -10.72
CA PHE A 249 4.31 -22.31 -11.45
C PHE A 249 2.97 -22.14 -12.19
N ILE A 250 2.48 -23.18 -12.87
CA ILE A 250 1.17 -23.16 -13.56
C ILE A 250 0.03 -23.03 -12.55
N ALA A 251 0.03 -23.85 -11.50
CA ALA A 251 -0.94 -23.73 -10.41
C ALA A 251 -0.86 -22.35 -9.73
N GLY A 252 0.34 -21.78 -9.66
CA GLY A 252 0.60 -20.46 -9.13
C GLY A 252 -0.02 -19.34 -9.95
N ILE A 253 0.16 -19.38 -11.28
CA ILE A 253 -0.46 -18.43 -12.22
C ILE A 253 -1.99 -18.52 -12.16
N TYR A 254 -2.55 -19.73 -12.11
CA TYR A 254 -3.99 -19.91 -11.98
C TYR A 254 -4.52 -19.31 -10.67
N GLY A 255 -3.84 -19.58 -9.54
CA GLY A 255 -4.18 -18.96 -8.26
C GLY A 255 -4.07 -17.44 -8.28
N MET A 256 -3.04 -16.88 -8.92
CA MET A 256 -2.87 -15.43 -9.07
C MET A 256 -4.04 -14.79 -9.82
N SER A 257 -4.65 -15.48 -10.79
CA SER A 257 -5.82 -14.97 -11.52
C SER A 257 -7.09 -14.86 -10.66
N LEU A 258 -7.14 -15.53 -9.49
CA LEU A 258 -8.26 -15.50 -8.54
C LEU A 258 -8.12 -14.40 -7.48
N MET A 259 -7.03 -13.63 -7.49
CA MET A 259 -6.80 -12.56 -6.52
C MET A 259 -7.79 -11.40 -6.71
N HIS A 260 -8.25 -10.84 -5.61
CA HIS A 260 -9.13 -9.67 -5.59
C HIS A 260 -8.59 -8.62 -4.61
N THR A 261 -8.94 -7.35 -4.85
CA THR A 261 -8.57 -6.22 -3.99
C THR A 261 -9.73 -5.87 -3.06
N THR A 262 -9.42 -5.43 -1.84
CA THR A 262 -10.42 -4.80 -0.97
C THR A 262 -9.82 -3.58 -0.29
N GLY A 263 -10.66 -2.57 -0.09
CA GLY A 263 -10.31 -1.26 0.48
C GLY A 263 -11.24 -0.84 1.60
N ASN A 264 -11.92 -1.80 2.22
CA ASN A 264 -12.78 -1.58 3.37
C ASN A 264 -12.00 -1.01 4.55
N ILE A 265 -12.63 -0.17 5.35
CA ILE A 265 -11.96 0.60 6.41
C ILE A 265 -11.70 -0.26 7.65
N VAL A 266 -12.64 -1.14 8.00
CA VAL A 266 -12.58 -1.98 9.22
C VAL A 266 -12.10 -3.41 8.97
N ASP A 267 -11.66 -3.68 7.75
CA ASP A 267 -11.36 -5.02 7.25
C ASP A 267 -10.11 -5.66 7.87
N ASP A 268 -9.30 -4.86 8.57
CA ASP A 268 -8.15 -5.34 9.36
C ASP A 268 -8.52 -5.59 10.83
N LEU A 269 -9.75 -5.31 11.26
CA LEU A 269 -10.24 -5.70 12.59
C LEU A 269 -10.79 -7.13 12.55
N PRO A 270 -10.80 -7.86 13.69
CA PRO A 270 -11.46 -9.14 13.78
C PRO A 270 -12.95 -9.01 13.41
N ASN A 271 -13.49 -9.99 12.67
CA ASN A 271 -14.92 -10.01 12.33
C ASN A 271 -15.86 -9.96 13.55
N ASP A 272 -15.37 -10.44 14.69
CA ASP A 272 -16.09 -10.44 15.96
C ASP A 272 -15.97 -9.16 16.79
N ASP A 273 -15.15 -8.20 16.34
CA ASP A 273 -14.92 -6.95 17.04
C ASP A 273 -16.20 -6.11 17.13
N LEU A 274 -16.37 -5.40 18.26
CA LEU A 274 -17.53 -4.55 18.51
C LEU A 274 -17.65 -3.44 17.48
N VAL A 275 -16.53 -2.88 17.01
CA VAL A 275 -16.52 -1.82 15.99
C VAL A 275 -17.12 -2.31 14.67
N VAL A 276 -16.78 -3.54 14.27
CA VAL A 276 -17.29 -4.15 13.03
C VAL A 276 -18.79 -4.44 13.15
N LYS A 277 -19.22 -5.01 14.29
CA LYS A 277 -20.63 -5.30 14.56
C LYS A 277 -21.49 -4.04 14.61
N ASP A 278 -20.99 -3.00 15.27
CA ASP A 278 -21.70 -1.74 15.38
C ASP A 278 -21.73 -1.00 14.03
N LEU A 279 -20.65 -1.03 13.24
CA LEU A 279 -20.64 -0.49 11.87
C LEU A 279 -21.72 -1.16 11.01
N LYS A 280 -21.76 -2.50 10.97
CA LYS A 280 -22.76 -3.26 10.19
C LYS A 280 -24.19 -2.94 10.62
N PHE A 281 -24.43 -2.79 11.92
CA PHE A 281 -25.72 -2.34 12.43
C PHE A 281 -26.13 -0.98 11.85
N PHE A 282 -25.22 0.00 11.83
CA PHE A 282 -25.52 1.31 11.22
C PHE A 282 -25.69 1.22 9.69
N GLU A 283 -25.00 0.31 9.01
CA GLU A 283 -25.20 0.08 7.57
C GLU A 283 -26.57 -0.49 7.25
N GLU A 284 -27.04 -1.45 8.04
CA GLU A 284 -28.34 -2.11 7.87
C GLU A 284 -29.51 -1.19 8.26
N GLU A 285 -29.39 -0.42 9.34
CA GLU A 285 -30.49 0.41 9.87
C GLU A 285 -30.51 1.85 9.33
N LEU A 286 -29.36 2.43 8.97
CA LEU A 286 -29.25 3.84 8.53
C LEU A 286 -28.79 4.01 7.07
N ASN A 287 -28.65 2.92 6.31
CA ASN A 287 -28.18 2.91 4.91
C ASN A 287 -26.83 3.63 4.71
N GLY A 288 -25.88 3.40 5.61
CA GLY A 288 -24.48 3.82 5.45
C GLY A 288 -23.94 4.65 6.61
N VAL A 289 -22.60 4.65 6.71
CA VAL A 289 -21.85 5.27 7.83
C VAL A 289 -20.72 6.16 7.34
N LEU A 290 -20.28 5.96 6.10
CA LEU A 290 -19.15 6.67 5.52
C LEU A 290 -19.65 7.86 4.70
N PRO A 291 -19.07 9.05 4.86
CA PRO A 291 -19.42 10.18 4.02
C PRO A 291 -19.17 9.90 2.53
N PHE A 292 -20.17 10.20 1.70
CA PHE A 292 -20.12 10.25 0.24
C PHE A 292 -20.63 11.62 -0.18
N GLU A 293 -19.86 12.34 -1.00
CA GLU A 293 -20.15 13.73 -1.34
C GLU A 293 -20.03 13.94 -2.85
N ILE A 294 -21.02 14.63 -3.42
CA ILE A 294 -20.98 15.11 -4.80
C ILE A 294 -20.83 16.62 -4.73
N ILE A 295 -19.75 17.13 -5.28
CA ILE A 295 -19.45 18.56 -5.37
C ILE A 295 -19.73 19.00 -6.81
N LEU A 296 -20.53 20.06 -6.95
CA LEU A 296 -20.88 20.68 -8.22
C LEU A 296 -20.42 22.13 -8.20
N ASN A 297 -19.63 22.51 -9.21
CA ASN A 297 -19.12 23.88 -9.35
C ASN A 297 -19.76 24.56 -10.57
N PHE A 298 -20.51 25.62 -10.32
CA PHE A 298 -21.26 26.37 -11.31
C PHE A 298 -20.53 27.67 -11.68
N ASN A 299 -20.75 28.16 -12.91
CA ASN A 299 -20.12 29.40 -13.37
C ASN A 299 -20.73 30.67 -12.72
N SER A 300 -21.98 30.57 -12.27
CA SER A 300 -22.72 31.60 -11.54
C SER A 300 -23.16 31.12 -10.16
N VAL A 301 -23.69 32.03 -9.35
CA VAL A 301 -24.23 31.71 -8.03
C VAL A 301 -25.35 30.68 -8.15
N VAL A 302 -25.29 29.62 -7.35
CA VAL A 302 -26.11 28.42 -7.47
C VAL A 302 -27.61 28.72 -7.42
N TYR A 303 -28.03 29.59 -6.49
CA TYR A 303 -29.45 29.91 -6.27
C TYR A 303 -30.00 31.05 -7.16
N ASP A 304 -29.17 31.69 -7.99
CA ASP A 304 -29.63 32.71 -8.94
C ASP A 304 -30.37 32.08 -10.13
N ASN A 305 -29.97 30.87 -10.51
CA ASN A 305 -30.61 30.11 -11.59
C ASN A 305 -31.39 28.91 -11.02
N PHE A 306 -32.72 29.01 -10.97
CA PHE A 306 -33.57 27.92 -10.50
C PHE A 306 -33.48 26.65 -11.34
N SER A 307 -33.01 26.72 -12.60
CA SER A 307 -32.72 25.53 -13.40
C SER A 307 -31.64 24.67 -12.73
N ASN A 308 -30.61 25.30 -12.14
CA ASN A 308 -29.55 24.59 -11.41
C ASN A 308 -30.12 23.90 -10.17
N ILE A 309 -31.00 24.58 -9.42
CA ILE A 309 -31.67 24.00 -8.24
C ILE A 309 -32.60 22.84 -8.65
N ALA A 310 -33.32 22.97 -9.77
CA ALA A 310 -34.16 21.91 -10.30
C ALA A 310 -33.34 20.68 -10.72
N LYS A 311 -32.19 20.88 -11.39
CA LYS A 311 -31.23 19.81 -11.72
C LYS A 311 -30.74 19.08 -10.45
N ILE A 312 -30.37 19.83 -9.41
CA ILE A 312 -29.96 19.25 -8.12
C ILE A 312 -31.11 18.46 -7.47
N GLN A 313 -32.34 18.99 -7.50
CA GLN A 313 -33.50 18.29 -6.95
C GLN A 313 -33.81 17.00 -7.73
N GLN A 314 -33.73 17.02 -9.05
CA GLN A 314 -33.91 15.83 -9.90
C GLN A 314 -32.84 14.78 -9.60
N LEU A 315 -31.58 15.21 -9.44
CA LEU A 315 -30.48 14.34 -9.06
C LEU A 315 -30.73 13.69 -7.69
N GLN A 316 -31.16 14.44 -6.67
CA GLN A 316 -31.50 13.88 -5.36
C GLN A 316 -32.61 12.82 -5.47
N GLU A 317 -33.61 13.02 -6.33
CA GLU A 317 -34.69 12.04 -6.51
C GLU A 317 -34.19 10.74 -7.15
N GLN A 318 -33.33 10.83 -8.18
CA GLN A 318 -32.75 9.65 -8.81
C GLN A 318 -31.81 8.89 -7.86
N LEU A 319 -31.02 9.59 -7.05
CA LEU A 319 -30.11 8.98 -6.09
C LEU A 319 -30.82 8.19 -4.98
N LYS A 320 -32.11 8.43 -4.69
CA LYS A 320 -32.88 7.63 -3.74
C LYS A 320 -33.05 6.16 -4.17
N SER A 321 -32.92 5.89 -5.46
CA SER A 321 -33.02 4.51 -5.99
C SER A 321 -31.77 3.67 -5.74
N GLU A 322 -30.64 4.31 -5.36
CA GLU A 322 -29.38 3.60 -5.11
C GLU A 322 -29.41 2.91 -3.74
N LYS A 323 -29.26 1.57 -3.77
CA LYS A 323 -29.36 0.71 -2.59
C LYS A 323 -28.36 1.05 -1.47
N TYR A 324 -27.15 1.47 -1.85
CA TYR A 324 -26.03 1.64 -0.91
C TYR A 324 -25.91 3.05 -0.33
N LEU A 325 -26.75 3.99 -0.78
CA LEU A 325 -26.68 5.39 -0.38
C LEU A 325 -27.81 5.71 0.59
N SER A 326 -27.49 6.51 1.60
CA SER A 326 -28.49 7.10 2.47
C SER A 326 -29.25 8.20 1.74
N LYS A 327 -30.31 8.71 2.37
CA LYS A 327 -30.98 9.93 1.90
C LYS A 327 -29.96 11.07 1.77
N SER A 328 -29.90 11.67 0.58
CA SER A 328 -29.03 12.82 0.30
C SER A 328 -29.55 14.10 0.97
N LEU A 329 -28.63 14.98 1.36
CA LEU A 329 -28.88 16.32 1.87
C LEU A 329 -28.18 17.35 0.95
N SER A 330 -28.89 18.38 0.51
CA SER A 330 -28.35 19.43 -0.37
C SER A 330 -28.87 20.83 -0.05
N ILE A 331 -28.43 21.83 -0.82
CA ILE A 331 -28.97 23.20 -0.78
C ILE A 331 -30.50 23.24 -1.00
N VAL A 332 -31.07 22.29 -1.74
CA VAL A 332 -32.52 22.19 -1.96
C VAL A 332 -33.25 21.98 -0.64
N ASP A 333 -32.72 21.14 0.25
CA ASP A 333 -33.30 20.88 1.57
C ASP A 333 -33.23 22.11 2.47
N ALA A 334 -32.11 22.84 2.41
CA ALA A 334 -31.96 24.12 3.10
C ALA A 334 -32.98 25.16 2.60
N MET A 335 -33.14 25.28 1.28
CA MET A 335 -34.14 26.17 0.67
C MET A 335 -35.57 25.79 1.08
N LYS A 336 -35.92 24.49 1.08
CA LYS A 336 -37.23 24.00 1.56
C LYS A 336 -37.46 24.34 3.03
N PHE A 337 -36.43 24.19 3.88
CA PHE A 337 -36.50 24.54 5.29
C PHE A 337 -36.66 26.05 5.52
N ILE A 338 -35.95 26.89 4.75
CA ILE A 338 -36.10 28.35 4.78
C ILE A 338 -37.50 28.76 4.35
N SER A 339 -38.02 28.15 3.27
CA SER A 339 -39.39 28.39 2.82
C SER A 339 -40.43 28.07 3.87
N GLN A 340 -40.30 26.93 4.55
CA GLN A 340 -41.17 26.55 5.66
C GLN A 340 -41.07 27.55 6.82
N SER A 341 -39.86 27.99 7.16
CA SER A 341 -39.60 28.96 8.24
C SER A 341 -40.19 30.32 7.92
N TYR A 342 -39.97 30.82 6.70
CA TYR A 342 -40.55 32.07 6.18
C TYR A 342 -42.08 32.05 6.19
N ALA A 343 -42.68 30.87 6.04
CA ALA A 343 -44.12 30.67 6.09
C ALA A 343 -44.68 30.36 7.50
N ASN A 344 -43.95 30.71 8.57
CA ASN A 344 -44.30 30.44 9.97
C ASN A 344 -44.56 28.93 10.24
N GLY A 345 -43.72 28.05 9.70
CA GLY A 345 -43.76 26.61 9.96
C GLY A 345 -44.75 25.80 9.13
N LYS A 346 -45.48 26.42 8.17
CA LYS A 346 -46.47 25.73 7.33
C LYS A 346 -45.86 24.57 6.55
N LYS A 347 -46.29 23.33 6.85
CA LYS A 347 -45.78 22.09 6.20
C LYS A 347 -45.90 22.10 4.67
N SER A 348 -46.95 22.69 4.12
CA SER A 348 -47.15 22.80 2.66
C SER A 348 -46.10 23.67 1.96
N LYS A 349 -45.29 24.42 2.71
CA LYS A 349 -44.20 25.24 2.17
C LYS A 349 -42.83 24.57 2.26
N TYR A 350 -42.76 23.36 2.79
CA TYR A 350 -41.57 22.51 2.70
C TYR A 350 -41.55 21.72 1.38
N ASP A 351 -42.70 21.29 0.89
CA ASP A 351 -42.82 20.48 -0.33
C ASP A 351 -42.80 21.33 -1.61
N LEU A 352 -41.70 22.06 -1.81
CA LEU A 352 -41.47 22.84 -3.03
C LEU A 352 -40.90 21.97 -4.15
N ASP A 353 -41.32 22.27 -5.38
CA ASP A 353 -40.80 21.66 -6.58
C ASP A 353 -40.18 22.70 -7.51
N PHE A 354 -38.85 22.81 -7.46
CA PHE A 354 -38.12 23.81 -8.22
C PHE A 354 -38.13 23.57 -9.74
N SER A 355 -38.66 22.44 -10.22
CA SER A 355 -38.95 22.25 -11.65
C SER A 355 -40.15 23.09 -12.13
N LYS A 356 -41.04 23.51 -11.22
CA LYS A 356 -42.28 24.25 -11.55
C LYS A 356 -42.07 25.75 -11.42
N SER A 357 -42.42 26.50 -12.47
CA SER A 357 -42.31 27.97 -12.49
C SER A 357 -43.15 28.69 -11.41
N LYS A 358 -44.17 28.03 -10.85
CA LYS A 358 -44.96 28.57 -9.72
C LYS A 358 -44.11 28.68 -8.45
N ASP A 359 -43.35 27.63 -8.14
CA ASP A 359 -42.57 27.54 -6.90
C ASP A 359 -41.29 28.36 -7.01
N GLN A 360 -40.68 28.41 -8.20
CA GLN A 360 -39.58 29.32 -8.53
C GLN A 360 -39.98 30.80 -8.27
N ARG A 361 -41.16 31.22 -8.77
CA ARG A 361 -41.68 32.58 -8.54
C ARG A 361 -42.02 32.87 -7.08
N TYR A 362 -42.42 31.86 -6.32
CA TYR A 362 -42.64 32.01 -4.89
C TYR A 362 -41.30 32.19 -4.16
N PHE A 363 -40.31 31.35 -4.45
CA PHE A 363 -39.03 31.37 -3.79
C PHE A 363 -38.17 32.60 -4.18
N SER A 364 -38.32 33.13 -5.39
CA SER A 364 -37.62 34.37 -5.79
C SER A 364 -37.97 35.56 -4.90
N ARG A 365 -39.18 35.61 -4.34
CA ARG A 365 -39.57 36.61 -3.32
C ARG A 365 -38.81 36.42 -2.00
N ILE A 366 -38.52 35.17 -1.65
CA ILE A 366 -37.76 34.81 -0.45
C ILE A 366 -36.30 35.22 -0.64
N ILE A 367 -35.69 34.93 -1.80
CA ILE A 367 -34.30 35.35 -2.11
C ILE A 367 -34.13 36.86 -1.97
N ASN A 368 -35.10 37.64 -2.43
CA ASN A 368 -35.07 39.10 -2.34
C ASN A 368 -35.37 39.65 -0.94
N SER A 369 -35.83 38.81 0.00
CA SER A 369 -36.14 39.24 1.36
C SER A 369 -34.88 39.51 2.18
N ILE A 370 -35.00 40.41 3.16
CA ILE A 370 -33.93 40.71 4.13
C ILE A 370 -33.53 39.43 4.89
N TYR A 371 -34.48 38.54 5.20
CA TYR A 371 -34.20 37.29 5.90
C TYR A 371 -33.23 36.37 5.13
N PHE A 372 -33.40 36.24 3.82
CA PHE A 372 -32.51 35.43 3.00
C PHE A 372 -31.14 36.10 2.85
N LYS A 373 -31.11 37.41 2.59
CA LYS A 373 -29.86 38.18 2.49
C LYS A 373 -29.05 38.15 3.78
N ASN A 374 -29.67 38.31 4.94
CA ASN A 374 -28.97 38.23 6.23
C ASN A 374 -28.41 36.82 6.50
N THR A 375 -29.06 35.78 5.98
CA THR A 375 -28.62 34.39 6.17
C THR A 375 -27.54 33.97 5.17
N PHE A 376 -27.64 34.43 3.91
CA PHE A 376 -26.76 34.02 2.82
C PHE A 376 -25.73 35.08 2.43
N SER A 377 -26.07 36.37 2.33
CA SER A 377 -25.17 37.40 1.77
C SER A 377 -24.41 38.26 2.79
N ASP A 378 -24.94 38.53 3.99
CA ASP A 378 -24.24 39.37 4.97
C ASP A 378 -23.24 38.57 5.80
N SER A 379 -21.96 38.82 5.50
CA SER A 379 -20.80 38.00 5.85
C SER A 379 -20.00 38.51 7.06
N VAL A 380 -20.48 39.50 7.82
CA VAL A 380 -19.57 40.30 8.68
C VAL A 380 -19.80 40.22 10.19
N ILE A 381 -20.87 39.60 10.71
CA ILE A 381 -21.10 39.62 12.17
C ILE A 381 -21.39 38.20 12.69
N ASP A 382 -20.41 37.68 13.41
CA ASP A 382 -20.36 36.41 14.16
C ASP A 382 -19.99 35.12 13.42
N ASN A 383 -19.09 34.38 14.08
CA ASN A 383 -18.67 32.99 13.80
C ASN A 383 -19.82 31.96 13.85
N SER A 384 -21.07 32.39 13.75
CA SER A 384 -22.31 31.61 13.88
C SER A 384 -22.86 31.08 12.56
N ASN A 385 -22.33 31.50 11.40
CA ASN A 385 -22.81 31.09 10.07
C ASN A 385 -22.35 29.68 9.61
N GLY A 386 -22.48 28.68 10.49
CA GLY A 386 -22.24 27.28 10.13
C GLY A 386 -23.26 26.70 9.14
N PHE A 387 -24.49 27.24 9.10
CA PHE A 387 -25.58 26.69 8.30
C PHE A 387 -25.34 26.79 6.78
N VAL A 388 -25.11 27.99 6.24
CA VAL A 388 -24.89 28.18 4.78
C VAL A 388 -23.55 27.58 4.33
N LYS A 389 -22.50 27.72 5.14
CA LYS A 389 -21.17 27.12 4.88
C LYS A 389 -21.19 25.58 4.82
N THR A 390 -22.26 24.93 5.26
CA THR A 390 -22.43 23.47 5.13
C THR A 390 -22.82 23.08 3.69
N PHE A 391 -23.43 23.98 2.91
CA PHE A 391 -23.99 23.68 1.58
C PHE A 391 -23.34 24.44 0.43
N LEU A 392 -22.75 25.62 0.69
CA LEU A 392 -22.19 26.52 -0.30
C LEU A 392 -20.77 26.98 0.08
N ASP A 393 -19.94 27.24 -0.91
CA ASP A 393 -18.62 27.88 -0.73
C ASP A 393 -18.75 29.39 -0.47
N SER A 394 -17.63 30.09 -0.25
CA SER A 394 -17.64 31.53 0.04
C SER A 394 -18.24 32.39 -1.08
N ASN A 395 -18.19 31.90 -2.32
CA ASN A 395 -18.65 32.63 -3.51
C ASN A 395 -20.04 32.15 -3.98
N HIS A 396 -20.64 31.20 -3.26
CA HIS A 396 -21.90 30.51 -3.57
C HIS A 396 -21.99 29.90 -4.98
N LYS A 397 -20.84 29.59 -5.59
CA LYS A 397 -20.74 28.95 -6.92
C LYS A 397 -20.64 27.44 -6.82
N THR A 398 -20.06 26.96 -5.71
CA THR A 398 -19.89 25.53 -5.46
C THR A 398 -20.95 25.07 -4.47
N THR A 399 -21.63 23.97 -4.77
CA THR A 399 -22.55 23.31 -3.83
C THR A 399 -22.17 21.85 -3.61
N ARG A 400 -22.61 21.32 -2.46
CA ARG A 400 -22.35 19.96 -2.03
C ARG A 400 -23.66 19.21 -1.80
N ILE A 401 -23.72 18.00 -2.33
CA ILE A 401 -24.75 17.00 -2.00
C ILE A 401 -24.08 15.95 -1.13
N THR A 402 -24.50 15.84 0.13
CA THR A 402 -23.92 14.92 1.11
C THR A 402 -24.85 13.75 1.35
N MET A 403 -24.29 12.54 1.34
CA MET A 403 -24.96 11.30 1.72
C MET A 403 -24.00 10.41 2.53
N GLN A 404 -24.52 9.37 3.14
CA GLN A 404 -23.72 8.29 3.72
C GLN A 404 -23.75 7.09 2.77
N ILE A 405 -22.69 6.29 2.81
CA ILE A 405 -22.53 5.06 2.06
C ILE A 405 -22.09 3.93 2.99
N ALA A 406 -22.52 2.70 2.68
CA ALA A 406 -22.01 1.50 3.32
C ALA A 406 -20.56 1.19 2.85
N ASP A 407 -19.80 0.45 3.66
CA ASP A 407 -18.44 0.02 3.32
C ASP A 407 -18.47 -1.17 2.33
N ILE A 408 -18.79 -0.86 1.07
CA ILE A 408 -19.04 -1.85 -0.01
C ILE A 408 -17.77 -2.35 -0.71
N GLY A 409 -16.59 -1.86 -0.32
CA GLY A 409 -15.30 -2.22 -0.91
C GLY A 409 -14.99 -1.60 -2.26
N THR A 410 -13.74 -1.79 -2.70
CA THR A 410 -13.15 -1.05 -3.84
C THR A 410 -13.88 -1.31 -5.16
N ALA A 411 -14.07 -2.58 -5.54
CA ALA A 411 -14.68 -2.92 -6.82
C ALA A 411 -16.14 -2.43 -6.94
N ALA A 412 -16.93 -2.59 -5.88
CA ALA A 412 -18.31 -2.11 -5.88
C ALA A 412 -18.38 -0.57 -5.84
N MET A 413 -17.47 0.09 -5.11
CA MET A 413 -17.33 1.54 -5.08
C MET A 413 -16.97 2.11 -6.46
N ASP A 414 -16.01 1.51 -7.17
CA ASP A 414 -15.62 1.96 -8.52
C ASP A 414 -16.79 1.85 -9.51
N SER A 415 -17.55 0.74 -9.43
CA SER A 415 -18.77 0.55 -10.21
C SER A 415 -19.85 1.60 -9.87
N LEU A 416 -20.06 1.87 -8.58
CA LEU A 416 -21.01 2.88 -8.12
C LEU A 416 -20.61 4.29 -8.58
N ILE A 417 -19.34 4.68 -8.41
CA ILE A 417 -18.81 5.98 -8.86
C ILE A 417 -19.03 6.14 -10.36
N SER A 418 -18.78 5.09 -11.16
CA SER A 418 -19.01 5.14 -12.61
C SER A 418 -20.50 5.37 -12.94
N ARG A 419 -21.42 4.63 -12.30
CA ARG A 419 -22.87 4.82 -12.51
C ARG A 419 -23.33 6.21 -12.07
N ILE A 420 -22.90 6.68 -10.90
CA ILE A 420 -23.25 8.01 -10.38
C ILE A 420 -22.69 9.10 -11.28
N ASN A 421 -21.43 9.01 -11.73
CA ASN A 421 -20.86 9.99 -12.67
C ASN A 421 -21.70 10.09 -13.94
N THR A 422 -22.06 8.95 -14.56
CA THR A 422 -22.92 8.95 -15.76
C THR A 422 -24.29 9.55 -15.48
N CYS A 423 -24.90 9.21 -14.35
CA CYS A 423 -26.19 9.75 -13.92
C CYS A 423 -26.12 11.28 -13.72
N VAL A 424 -25.14 11.76 -12.95
CA VAL A 424 -24.94 13.19 -12.66
C VAL A 424 -24.65 13.95 -13.95
N ASP A 425 -23.74 13.48 -14.80
CA ASP A 425 -23.44 14.13 -16.08
C ASP A 425 -24.69 14.24 -16.96
N SER A 426 -25.54 13.21 -17.01
CA SER A 426 -26.75 13.24 -17.83
C SER A 426 -27.80 14.26 -17.38
N ILE A 427 -27.86 14.57 -16.07
CA ILE A 427 -28.83 15.52 -15.49
C ILE A 427 -28.26 16.93 -15.46
N VAL A 428 -27.01 17.05 -15.01
CA VAL A 428 -26.37 18.33 -14.75
C VAL A 428 -25.82 18.94 -16.04
N ASN A 429 -25.24 18.11 -16.92
CA ASN A 429 -24.61 18.47 -18.19
C ASN A 429 -25.27 17.77 -19.41
N PRO A 430 -26.59 17.95 -19.64
CA PRO A 430 -27.28 17.27 -20.73
C PRO A 430 -26.73 17.67 -22.11
N GLU A 431 -26.37 18.93 -22.30
CA GLU A 431 -25.82 19.46 -23.56
C GLU A 431 -24.49 18.79 -23.91
N ALA A 432 -23.58 18.66 -22.93
CA ALA A 432 -22.30 17.98 -23.13
C ALA A 432 -22.47 16.47 -23.37
N THR A 433 -23.48 15.85 -22.76
CA THR A 433 -23.78 14.42 -22.96
C THR A 433 -24.33 14.16 -24.36
N GLN A 434 -25.22 15.02 -24.85
CA GLN A 434 -25.75 14.95 -26.22
C GLN A 434 -24.66 15.23 -27.26
N PHE A 435 -23.79 16.22 -27.00
CA PHE A 435 -22.69 16.57 -27.89
C PHE A 435 -21.66 15.44 -28.07
N LYS A 436 -21.45 14.58 -27.08
CA LYS A 436 -20.53 13.42 -27.19
C LYS A 436 -20.92 12.41 -28.28
N VAL A 437 -22.19 12.40 -28.71
CA VAL A 437 -22.73 11.45 -29.71
C VAL A 437 -22.77 12.08 -31.11
N VAL A 438 -22.42 13.36 -31.24
CA VAL A 438 -22.38 14.07 -32.52
C VAL A 438 -21.10 13.67 -33.27
N GLU A 439 -21.26 12.95 -34.38
CA GLU A 439 -20.12 12.49 -35.21
C GLU A 439 -20.09 13.18 -36.58
N SER A 440 -21.21 13.69 -37.07
CA SER A 440 -21.31 14.32 -38.40
C SER A 440 -21.52 15.84 -38.38
N GLU A 441 -21.09 16.51 -39.46
CA GLU A 441 -21.28 17.96 -39.65
C GLU A 441 -22.77 18.37 -39.53
N LYS A 442 -23.66 17.53 -40.07
CA LYS A 442 -25.11 17.77 -40.06
C LYS A 442 -25.70 17.66 -38.65
N GLU A 443 -25.31 16.63 -37.90
CA GLU A 443 -25.73 16.47 -36.50
C GLU A 443 -25.22 17.61 -35.62
N MET A 444 -24.03 18.15 -35.90
CA MET A 444 -23.50 19.31 -35.17
C MET A 444 -24.31 20.58 -35.43
N PHE A 445 -24.72 20.80 -36.68
CA PHE A 445 -25.59 21.91 -37.04
C PHE A 445 -27.00 21.76 -36.44
N ASP A 446 -27.55 20.54 -36.43
CA ASP A 446 -28.84 20.24 -35.80
C ASP A 446 -28.77 20.42 -34.27
N PHE A 447 -27.66 20.01 -33.63
CA PHE A 447 -27.39 20.24 -32.22
C PHE A 447 -27.30 21.73 -31.87
N TYR A 448 -26.57 22.51 -32.67
CA TYR A 448 -26.48 23.96 -32.54
C TYR A 448 -27.87 24.63 -32.63
N ASN A 449 -28.70 24.23 -33.59
CA ASN A 449 -30.01 24.83 -33.79
C ASN A 449 -31.05 24.46 -32.73
N SER A 450 -30.89 23.29 -32.08
CA SER A 450 -31.79 22.84 -31.01
C SER A 450 -31.50 23.47 -29.64
N HIS A 451 -30.35 24.14 -29.47
CA HIS A 451 -29.91 24.70 -28.19
C HIS A 451 -29.71 26.22 -28.24
N ASN A 452 -30.71 26.98 -27.79
CA ASN A 452 -30.69 28.46 -27.82
C ASN A 452 -29.48 29.10 -27.10
N ASN A 453 -29.05 28.53 -25.96
CA ASN A 453 -27.91 29.06 -25.21
C ASN A 453 -26.58 28.86 -25.95
N ILE A 454 -26.37 27.67 -26.52
CA ILE A 454 -25.20 27.35 -27.35
C ILE A 454 -25.22 28.22 -28.60
N LYS A 455 -26.39 28.35 -29.24
CA LYS A 455 -26.60 29.22 -30.40
C LYS A 455 -26.12 30.64 -30.14
N TYR A 456 -26.58 31.25 -29.05
CA TYR A 456 -26.19 32.60 -28.65
C TYR A 456 -24.67 32.73 -28.37
N MET A 457 -24.08 31.77 -27.65
CA MET A 457 -22.64 31.78 -27.34
C MET A 457 -21.77 31.66 -28.59
N VAL A 458 -22.12 30.73 -29.49
CA VAL A 458 -21.41 30.50 -30.75
C VAL A 458 -21.52 31.72 -31.66
N GLN A 459 -22.72 32.32 -31.76
CA GLN A 459 -22.93 33.56 -32.52
C GLN A 459 -22.03 34.67 -32.00
N ASN A 460 -22.09 34.96 -30.69
CA ASN A 460 -21.24 35.98 -30.08
C ASN A 460 -19.76 35.72 -30.31
N GLN A 461 -19.31 34.46 -30.19
CA GLN A 461 -17.91 34.12 -30.37
C GLN A 461 -17.44 34.33 -31.81
N LEU A 462 -18.23 33.91 -32.80
CA LEU A 462 -17.89 34.05 -34.22
C LEU A 462 -18.00 35.50 -34.72
N THR A 463 -18.84 36.33 -34.09
CA THR A 463 -19.00 37.75 -34.46
C THR A 463 -18.16 38.70 -33.61
N SER A 464 -17.45 38.22 -32.58
CA SER A 464 -16.66 39.06 -31.68
C SER A 464 -15.30 39.52 -32.23
N ASP A 465 -14.87 38.97 -33.36
CA ASP A 465 -13.69 39.45 -34.08
C ASP A 465 -14.08 40.65 -34.95
N GLU A 466 -13.46 41.81 -34.74
CA GLU A 466 -13.84 43.14 -35.27
C GLU A 466 -13.91 43.26 -36.81
N GLN A 467 -13.64 42.19 -37.57
CA GLN A 467 -13.58 42.20 -39.04
C GLN A 467 -14.85 41.73 -39.75
N VAL A 468 -15.89 41.29 -39.03
CA VAL A 468 -17.06 40.66 -39.65
C VAL A 468 -18.29 41.57 -39.55
N GLY A 469 -18.47 42.42 -40.56
CA GLY A 469 -19.63 43.29 -40.74
C GLY A 469 -20.90 42.52 -41.14
N ILE A 470 -21.34 41.56 -40.33
CA ILE A 470 -22.56 40.79 -40.58
C ILE A 470 -23.75 41.48 -39.91
N VAL A 471 -24.77 41.79 -40.72
CA VAL A 471 -26.03 42.41 -40.27
C VAL A 471 -27.00 41.33 -39.71
N GLU A 472 -26.92 40.08 -40.20
CA GLU A 472 -27.71 38.94 -39.74
C GLU A 472 -26.90 37.63 -39.81
N PHE A 473 -26.89 36.85 -38.73
CA PHE A 473 -26.13 35.60 -38.65
C PHE A 473 -26.72 34.51 -39.58
N PRO A 474 -25.91 33.76 -40.35
CA PRO A 474 -26.39 32.74 -41.29
C PRO A 474 -27.34 31.73 -40.67
N THR A 475 -28.42 31.40 -41.39
CA THR A 475 -29.45 30.44 -40.92
C THR A 475 -29.35 29.09 -41.61
N GLU A 476 -28.66 29.00 -42.74
CA GLU A 476 -28.41 27.76 -43.46
C GLU A 476 -26.98 27.25 -43.25
N TRP A 477 -26.82 25.92 -43.22
CA TRP A 477 -25.52 25.27 -43.06
C TRP A 477 -24.51 25.67 -44.15
N ALA A 478 -24.99 25.83 -45.39
CA ALA A 478 -24.15 26.17 -46.53
C ALA A 478 -23.53 27.57 -46.39
N GLU A 479 -24.31 28.55 -45.92
CA GLU A 479 -23.88 29.93 -45.68
C GLU A 479 -22.92 30.02 -44.50
N LEU A 480 -23.21 29.32 -43.40
CA LEU A 480 -22.35 29.27 -42.23
C LEU A 480 -20.96 28.69 -42.56
N LYS A 481 -20.93 27.62 -43.34
CA LYS A 481 -19.68 26.98 -43.82
C LYS A 481 -18.88 27.90 -44.74
N HIS A 482 -19.56 28.70 -45.56
CA HIS A 482 -18.93 29.67 -46.45
C HIS A 482 -18.33 30.85 -45.68
N ASP A 483 -19.07 31.41 -44.71
CA ASP A 483 -18.70 32.68 -44.07
C ASP A 483 -17.68 32.52 -42.93
N PHE A 484 -17.74 31.41 -42.18
CA PHE A 484 -16.89 31.19 -41.00
C PHE A 484 -15.96 29.98 -41.10
N GLY A 485 -16.24 29.05 -42.01
CA GLY A 485 -15.49 27.80 -42.12
C GLY A 485 -15.86 26.74 -41.06
N LEU A 486 -15.58 25.47 -41.38
CA LEU A 486 -15.97 24.32 -40.55
C LEU A 486 -15.24 24.30 -39.21
N ASP A 487 -13.92 24.45 -39.24
CA ASP A 487 -13.07 24.30 -38.04
C ASP A 487 -13.36 25.39 -36.99
N ALA A 488 -13.66 26.61 -37.43
CA ALA A 488 -14.00 27.72 -36.55
C ALA A 488 -15.39 27.52 -35.89
N PHE A 489 -16.38 27.06 -36.66
CA PHE A 489 -17.69 26.72 -36.13
C PHE A 489 -17.61 25.55 -35.14
N GLU A 490 -16.93 24.47 -35.51
CA GLU A 490 -16.75 23.32 -34.63
C GLU A 490 -16.05 23.71 -33.32
N SER A 491 -14.97 24.50 -33.41
CA SER A 491 -14.27 25.02 -32.23
C SER A 491 -15.15 25.90 -31.35
N ALA A 492 -15.98 26.78 -31.95
CA ALA A 492 -16.92 27.62 -31.23
C ALA A 492 -18.01 26.81 -30.53
N VAL A 493 -18.58 25.80 -31.20
CA VAL A 493 -19.58 24.90 -30.60
C VAL A 493 -18.96 24.11 -29.44
N ARG A 494 -17.76 23.53 -29.63
CA ARG A 494 -17.03 22.81 -28.56
C ARG A 494 -16.79 23.71 -27.36
N LYS A 495 -16.31 24.94 -27.58
CA LYS A 495 -16.06 25.91 -26.51
C LYS A 495 -17.34 26.33 -25.79
N ALA A 496 -18.44 26.57 -26.50
CA ALA A 496 -19.73 26.91 -25.90
C ALA A 496 -20.28 25.75 -25.02
N VAL A 497 -20.11 24.50 -25.48
CA VAL A 497 -20.46 23.31 -24.68
C VAL A 497 -19.59 23.21 -23.43
N ASP A 498 -18.28 23.44 -23.54
CA ASP A 498 -17.37 23.42 -22.40
C ASP A 498 -17.62 24.55 -21.41
N GLU A 499 -18.01 25.75 -21.87
CA GLU A 499 -18.38 26.90 -21.02
C GLU A 499 -19.71 26.70 -20.28
N LEU A 500 -20.61 25.85 -20.77
CA LEU A 500 -21.85 25.50 -20.08
C LEU A 500 -21.69 24.33 -19.11
N LYS A 501 -20.57 23.61 -19.21
CA LYS A 501 -20.31 22.42 -18.41
C LYS A 501 -20.07 22.78 -16.95
N ILE A 502 -20.82 22.13 -16.08
CA ILE A 502 -20.66 22.20 -14.62
C ILE A 502 -19.62 21.15 -14.22
N ASP A 503 -18.60 21.58 -13.48
CA ASP A 503 -17.56 20.66 -12.99
C ASP A 503 -18.11 19.78 -11.86
N LEU A 504 -17.79 18.49 -11.94
CA LEU A 504 -18.29 17.42 -11.08
C LEU A 504 -17.12 16.76 -10.36
N GLN A 505 -17.18 16.73 -9.04
CA GLN A 505 -16.22 16.00 -8.22
C GLN A 505 -16.93 15.12 -7.20
N ILE A 506 -16.73 13.81 -7.31
CA ILE A 506 -17.17 12.85 -6.29
C ILE A 506 -16.04 12.64 -5.29
N THR A 507 -16.35 12.85 -4.02
CA THR A 507 -15.43 12.69 -2.89
C THR A 507 -16.14 12.04 -1.71
N GLY A 508 -15.47 11.99 -0.57
CA GLY A 508 -15.93 11.29 0.62
C GLY A 508 -14.94 10.22 1.03
N THR A 509 -15.06 9.80 2.28
CA THR A 509 -14.04 8.94 2.89
C THR A 509 -14.02 7.55 2.26
N GLY A 510 -15.19 6.93 2.02
CA GLY A 510 -15.26 5.64 1.31
C GLY A 510 -14.65 5.71 -0.09
N VAL A 511 -14.93 6.80 -0.83
CA VAL A 511 -14.38 7.04 -2.18
C VAL A 511 -12.86 7.20 -2.15
N MET A 512 -12.33 7.97 -1.19
CA MET A 512 -10.89 8.18 -1.04
C MET A 512 -10.16 6.91 -0.61
N TYR A 513 -10.74 6.09 0.27
CA TYR A 513 -10.16 4.80 0.65
C TYR A 513 -10.15 3.80 -0.51
N ALA A 514 -11.24 3.70 -1.28
CA ALA A 514 -11.32 2.85 -2.45
C ALA A 514 -10.27 3.26 -3.51
N LYS A 515 -10.28 4.54 -3.94
CA LYS A 515 -9.28 5.07 -4.89
C LYS A 515 -7.86 4.93 -4.37
N GLY A 516 -7.64 5.21 -3.07
CA GLY A 516 -6.35 5.05 -2.42
C GLY A 516 -5.85 3.61 -2.44
N THR A 517 -6.74 2.64 -2.28
CA THR A 517 -6.40 1.21 -2.37
C THR A 517 -6.00 0.83 -3.80
N THR A 518 -6.79 1.19 -4.81
CA THR A 518 -6.45 0.96 -6.22
C THR A 518 -5.10 1.58 -6.57
N TYR A 519 -4.86 2.80 -6.06
CA TYR A 519 -3.60 3.50 -6.21
C TYR A 519 -2.42 2.76 -5.56
N LEU A 520 -2.60 2.23 -4.35
CA LEU A 520 -1.58 1.45 -3.65
C LEU A 520 -1.25 0.15 -4.38
N VAL A 521 -2.26 -0.54 -4.92
CA VAL A 521 -2.07 -1.78 -5.69
C VAL A 521 -1.27 -1.52 -6.96
N ASN A 522 -1.57 -0.46 -7.71
CA ASN A 522 -0.79 -0.13 -8.91
C ASN A 522 0.67 0.22 -8.55
N ASN A 523 0.86 0.98 -7.47
CA ASN A 523 2.20 1.30 -6.96
C ASN A 523 2.97 0.06 -6.46
N LEU A 524 2.30 -0.98 -5.97
CA LEU A 524 2.94 -2.24 -5.60
C LEU A 524 3.57 -2.91 -6.82
N PHE A 525 2.83 -3.06 -7.91
CA PHE A 525 3.38 -3.70 -9.11
C PHE A 525 4.59 -2.92 -9.62
N ILE A 526 4.52 -1.58 -9.62
CA ILE A 526 5.64 -0.72 -9.99
C ILE A 526 6.83 -0.92 -9.04
N SER A 527 6.63 -0.90 -7.71
CA SER A 527 7.71 -1.05 -6.74
C SER A 527 8.36 -2.43 -6.78
N LEU A 528 7.58 -3.50 -7.00
CA LEU A 528 8.09 -4.85 -7.19
C LEU A 528 8.91 -4.97 -8.47
N MET A 529 8.47 -4.37 -9.58
CA MET A 529 9.25 -4.32 -10.82
C MET A 529 10.57 -3.57 -10.62
N ILE A 530 10.54 -2.43 -9.94
CA ILE A 530 11.75 -1.68 -9.56
C ILE A 530 12.66 -2.55 -8.69
N ALA A 531 12.11 -3.29 -7.72
CA ALA A 531 12.89 -4.17 -6.85
C ALA A 531 13.61 -5.25 -7.66
N ILE A 532 12.90 -5.92 -8.58
CA ILE A 532 13.47 -6.94 -9.47
C ILE A 532 14.59 -6.34 -10.33
N VAL A 533 14.40 -5.15 -10.88
CA VAL A 533 15.42 -4.47 -11.71
C VAL A 533 16.65 -4.10 -10.87
N VAL A 534 16.46 -3.50 -9.69
CA VAL A 534 17.57 -3.10 -8.80
C VAL A 534 18.37 -4.33 -8.37
N VAL A 535 17.69 -5.41 -7.99
CA VAL A 535 18.33 -6.68 -7.63
C VAL A 535 19.04 -7.28 -8.84
N ALA A 536 18.42 -7.26 -10.03
CA ALA A 536 19.05 -7.75 -11.25
C ALA A 536 20.35 -6.99 -11.57
N LEU A 537 20.35 -5.66 -11.39
CA LEU A 537 21.54 -4.82 -11.55
C LEU A 537 22.62 -5.16 -10.52
N LEU A 538 22.25 -5.34 -9.25
CA LEU A 538 23.18 -5.74 -8.19
C LEU A 538 23.78 -7.13 -8.47
N MET A 539 22.97 -8.10 -8.88
CA MET A 539 23.44 -9.44 -9.26
C MET A 539 24.29 -9.40 -10.53
N SER A 540 23.96 -8.51 -11.47
CA SER A 540 24.77 -8.29 -12.68
C SER A 540 26.14 -7.70 -12.32
N PHE A 541 26.17 -6.75 -11.38
CA PHE A 541 27.42 -6.21 -10.85
C PHE A 541 28.25 -7.28 -10.13
N LEU A 542 27.61 -8.08 -9.28
CA LEU A 542 28.29 -9.11 -8.49
C LEU A 542 28.86 -10.25 -9.35
N PHE A 543 28.09 -10.74 -10.33
CA PHE A 543 28.43 -11.93 -11.10
C PHE A 543 28.89 -11.66 -12.54
N ARG A 544 28.83 -10.40 -13.01
CA ARG A 544 29.23 -9.96 -14.36
C ARG A 544 28.67 -10.85 -15.48
N SER A 545 27.48 -11.42 -15.28
CA SER A 545 26.88 -12.38 -16.20
C SER A 545 25.37 -12.33 -16.15
N LEU A 546 24.75 -11.87 -17.24
CA LEU A 546 23.28 -11.84 -17.38
C LEU A 546 22.64 -13.22 -17.23
N LYS A 547 23.35 -14.29 -17.62
CA LYS A 547 22.87 -15.67 -17.44
C LYS A 547 22.79 -16.03 -15.94
N MET A 548 23.77 -15.62 -15.14
CA MET A 548 23.75 -15.84 -13.70
C MET A 548 22.64 -15.04 -13.02
N VAL A 549 22.36 -13.83 -13.49
CA VAL A 549 21.23 -13.02 -13.02
C VAL A 549 19.89 -13.73 -13.25
N LEU A 550 19.68 -14.32 -14.43
CA LEU A 550 18.45 -15.08 -14.70
C LEU A 550 18.34 -16.33 -13.82
N VAL A 551 19.45 -17.04 -13.62
CA VAL A 551 19.50 -18.23 -12.75
C VAL A 551 19.25 -17.88 -11.29
N SER A 552 19.65 -16.68 -10.85
CA SER A 552 19.41 -16.22 -9.49
C SER A 552 18.01 -15.66 -9.29
N LEU A 553 17.40 -15.01 -10.28
CA LEU A 553 16.07 -14.42 -10.13
C LEU A 553 14.95 -15.46 -10.12
N LEU A 554 15.04 -16.49 -10.98
CA LEU A 554 13.94 -17.44 -11.18
C LEU A 554 13.53 -18.19 -9.89
N PRO A 555 14.47 -18.72 -9.08
CA PRO A 555 14.14 -19.35 -7.79
C PRO A 555 13.52 -18.41 -6.75
N ASN A 556 13.77 -17.09 -6.87
CA ASN A 556 13.23 -16.07 -5.95
C ASN A 556 11.87 -15.50 -6.40
N LEU A 557 11.52 -15.64 -7.69
CA LEU A 557 10.18 -15.26 -8.18
C LEU A 557 9.12 -16.33 -7.89
N LEU A 558 9.50 -17.61 -7.86
CA LEU A 558 8.55 -18.70 -7.62
C LEU A 558 7.84 -18.62 -6.25
N PRO A 559 8.52 -18.31 -5.13
CA PRO A 559 7.87 -18.10 -3.84
C PRO A 559 6.84 -16.95 -3.87
N LEU A 560 7.12 -15.88 -4.61
CA LEU A 560 6.18 -14.76 -4.75
C LEU A 560 4.91 -15.21 -5.48
N ILE A 561 5.06 -15.94 -6.59
CA ILE A 561 3.94 -16.51 -7.34
C ILE A 561 3.14 -17.49 -6.47
N PHE A 562 3.82 -18.32 -5.69
CA PHE A 562 3.18 -19.21 -4.73
C PHE A 562 2.35 -18.43 -3.69
N THR A 563 2.86 -17.29 -3.23
CA THR A 563 2.17 -16.42 -2.26
C THR A 563 0.95 -15.75 -2.88
N SER A 564 1.07 -15.23 -4.10
CA SER A 564 -0.07 -14.75 -4.90
C SER A 564 -1.14 -15.83 -5.07
N ALA A 565 -0.71 -17.06 -5.30
CA ALA A 565 -1.62 -18.18 -5.46
C ALA A 565 -2.35 -18.53 -4.15
N LEU A 566 -1.64 -18.54 -3.02
CA LEU A 566 -2.28 -18.70 -1.70
C LEU A 566 -3.31 -17.60 -1.46
N MET A 567 -2.97 -16.34 -1.78
CA MET A 567 -3.92 -15.24 -1.66
C MET A 567 -5.17 -15.47 -2.51
N GLY A 568 -5.03 -15.91 -3.76
CA GLY A 568 -6.17 -16.22 -4.64
C GLY A 568 -7.00 -17.42 -4.19
N TYR A 569 -6.38 -18.56 -3.86
CA TYR A 569 -7.08 -19.79 -3.47
C TYR A 569 -7.80 -19.68 -2.14
N PHE A 570 -7.20 -18.99 -1.16
CA PHE A 570 -7.80 -18.79 0.16
C PHE A 570 -8.62 -17.51 0.24
N GLY A 571 -8.74 -16.75 -0.86
CA GLY A 571 -9.49 -15.50 -0.91
C GLY A 571 -8.94 -14.43 0.04
N ILE A 572 -7.63 -14.41 0.30
CA ILE A 572 -6.99 -13.36 1.10
C ILE A 572 -6.83 -12.14 0.19
N PRO A 573 -7.56 -11.04 0.44
CA PRO A 573 -7.57 -9.91 -0.46
C PRO A 573 -6.27 -9.11 -0.40
N ILE A 574 -5.98 -8.42 -1.51
CA ILE A 574 -4.91 -7.43 -1.56
C ILE A 574 -5.39 -6.16 -0.85
N LYS A 575 -4.68 -5.79 0.21
CA LYS A 575 -4.90 -4.63 1.09
C LYS A 575 -3.58 -3.87 1.27
N PRO A 576 -3.60 -2.61 1.74
CA PRO A 576 -2.38 -1.87 2.07
C PRO A 576 -1.41 -2.66 2.97
N SER A 577 -1.93 -3.44 3.92
CA SER A 577 -1.16 -4.29 4.84
C SER A 577 -0.54 -5.53 4.18
N THR A 578 -1.27 -6.22 3.29
CA THR A 578 -0.81 -7.46 2.63
C THR A 578 0.08 -7.20 1.41
N ILE A 579 0.02 -6.00 0.83
CA ILE A 579 0.86 -5.54 -0.28
C ILE A 579 2.36 -5.63 0.05
N LEU A 580 2.74 -5.40 1.31
CA LEU A 580 4.14 -5.41 1.75
C LEU A 580 4.81 -6.77 1.64
N VAL A 581 4.03 -7.86 1.66
CA VAL A 581 4.52 -9.24 1.66
C VAL A 581 5.46 -9.50 0.49
N PHE A 582 5.11 -9.02 -0.71
CA PHE A 582 5.88 -9.29 -1.92
C PHE A 582 7.28 -8.67 -1.87
N SER A 583 7.39 -7.38 -1.56
CA SER A 583 8.70 -6.71 -1.54
C SER A 583 9.56 -7.15 -0.36
N ILE A 584 8.95 -7.38 0.82
CA ILE A 584 9.65 -7.89 2.01
C ILE A 584 10.22 -9.29 1.72
N ALA A 585 9.36 -10.21 1.26
CA ALA A 585 9.78 -11.58 0.99
C ALA A 585 10.80 -11.64 -0.14
N PHE A 586 10.64 -10.83 -1.20
CA PHE A 586 11.61 -10.76 -2.29
C PHE A 586 12.97 -10.29 -1.78
N GLY A 587 13.01 -9.16 -1.04
CA GLY A 587 14.25 -8.59 -0.50
C GLY A 587 15.02 -9.56 0.39
N ILE A 588 14.31 -10.33 1.24
CA ILE A 588 14.93 -11.33 2.14
C ILE A 588 15.32 -12.60 1.37
N SER A 589 14.52 -13.08 0.41
CA SER A 589 14.77 -14.36 -0.30
C SER A 589 16.07 -14.40 -1.10
N ILE A 590 16.50 -13.24 -1.62
CA ILE A 590 17.71 -13.14 -2.46
C ILE A 590 18.99 -13.40 -1.66
N ASP A 591 18.96 -13.18 -0.34
CA ASP A 591 20.09 -13.39 0.57
C ASP A 591 20.67 -14.82 0.44
N ASP A 592 19.81 -15.83 0.55
CA ASP A 592 20.19 -17.24 0.39
C ASP A 592 20.82 -17.51 -0.99
N THR A 593 20.32 -16.85 -2.03
CA THR A 593 20.87 -17.01 -3.38
C THR A 593 22.27 -16.41 -3.49
N ILE A 594 22.51 -15.24 -2.89
CA ILE A 594 23.84 -14.59 -2.88
C ILE A 594 24.84 -15.48 -2.14
N HIS A 595 24.50 -15.96 -0.94
CA HIS A 595 25.37 -16.84 -0.16
C HIS A 595 25.69 -18.15 -0.90
N PHE A 596 24.69 -18.76 -1.53
CA PHE A 596 24.89 -19.99 -2.29
C PHE A 596 25.81 -19.77 -3.49
N LEU A 597 25.53 -18.75 -4.29
CA LEU A 597 26.27 -18.46 -5.52
C LEU A 597 27.70 -17.96 -5.23
N ALA A 598 27.91 -17.21 -4.14
CA ALA A 598 29.24 -16.81 -3.70
C ALA A 598 30.11 -18.03 -3.37
N LYS A 599 29.57 -18.99 -2.61
CA LYS A 599 30.29 -20.24 -2.29
C LYS A 599 30.50 -21.11 -3.53
N TYR A 600 29.49 -21.26 -4.38
CA TYR A 600 29.61 -21.99 -5.64
C TYR A 600 30.75 -21.43 -6.51
N ARG A 601 30.84 -20.09 -6.63
CA ARG A 601 31.91 -19.42 -7.36
C ARG A 601 33.28 -19.67 -6.73
N GLN A 602 33.38 -19.74 -5.40
CA GLN A 602 34.62 -20.07 -4.70
C GLN A 602 35.06 -21.52 -4.98
N GLU A 603 34.13 -22.48 -4.92
CA GLU A 603 34.43 -23.90 -5.11
C GLU A 603 34.70 -24.27 -6.59
N LEU A 604 34.21 -23.47 -7.55
CA LEU A 604 34.52 -23.64 -8.97
C LEU A 604 36.00 -23.43 -9.30
N LYS A 605 36.78 -22.77 -8.42
CA LYS A 605 38.22 -22.59 -8.61
C LYS A 605 39.00 -23.89 -8.48
N TYR A 606 38.51 -24.81 -7.65
CA TYR A 606 39.22 -26.04 -7.28
C TYR A 606 38.54 -27.31 -7.78
N TYR A 607 37.23 -27.26 -8.05
CA TYR A 607 36.43 -28.43 -8.37
C TYR A 607 35.58 -28.23 -9.63
N ASN A 608 35.17 -29.34 -10.25
CA ASN A 608 34.21 -29.33 -11.34
C ASN A 608 32.82 -28.89 -10.85
N ILE A 609 32.02 -28.28 -11.75
CA ILE A 609 30.67 -27.74 -11.47
C ILE A 609 29.83 -28.65 -10.57
N ARG A 610 29.73 -29.95 -10.89
CA ARG A 610 28.97 -30.90 -10.09
C ARG A 610 29.44 -30.95 -8.63
N LYS A 611 30.75 -31.07 -8.43
CA LYS A 611 31.35 -31.15 -7.11
C LYS A 611 31.27 -29.82 -6.38
N SER A 612 31.45 -28.70 -7.08
CA SER A 612 31.28 -27.36 -6.52
C SER A 612 29.85 -27.13 -6.02
N VAL A 613 28.83 -27.57 -6.76
CA VAL A 613 27.43 -27.52 -6.32
C VAL A 613 27.19 -28.39 -5.09
N GLU A 614 27.68 -29.64 -5.08
CA GLU A 614 27.53 -30.55 -3.93
C GLU A 614 28.18 -29.98 -2.66
N THR A 615 29.40 -29.46 -2.76
CA THR A 615 30.11 -28.84 -1.64
C THR A 615 29.38 -27.58 -1.18
N SER A 616 28.87 -26.77 -2.11
CA SER A 616 28.11 -25.56 -1.78
C SER A 616 26.82 -25.88 -1.02
N ILE A 617 26.05 -26.89 -1.46
CA ILE A 617 24.85 -27.34 -0.73
C ILE A 617 25.22 -27.80 0.68
N ARG A 618 26.28 -28.60 0.83
CA ARG A 618 26.69 -29.15 2.14
C ARG A 618 27.14 -28.07 3.12
N GLU A 619 27.86 -27.06 2.65
CA GLU A 619 28.40 -26.01 3.53
C GLU A 619 27.40 -24.88 3.78
N THR A 620 26.76 -24.36 2.73
CA THR A 620 25.83 -23.22 2.86
C THR A 620 24.44 -23.65 3.30
N GLY A 621 24.00 -24.86 2.94
CA GLY A 621 22.65 -25.35 3.22
C GLY A 621 22.34 -25.43 4.72
N VAL A 622 23.31 -25.76 5.58
CA VAL A 622 23.12 -25.76 7.04
C VAL A 622 22.74 -24.36 7.53
N SER A 623 23.48 -23.34 7.08
CA SER A 623 23.24 -21.96 7.49
C SER A 623 21.89 -21.47 6.98
N MET A 624 21.57 -21.72 5.70
CA MET A 624 20.30 -21.32 5.08
C MET A 624 19.08 -21.97 5.72
N ILE A 625 19.18 -23.24 6.09
CA ILE A 625 18.09 -23.94 6.79
C ILE A 625 17.86 -23.30 8.17
N TYR A 626 18.92 -22.99 8.91
CA TYR A 626 18.77 -22.34 10.22
C TYR A 626 18.20 -20.93 10.12
N THR A 627 18.71 -20.10 9.22
CA THR A 627 18.18 -18.73 9.01
C THR A 627 16.72 -18.78 8.59
N SER A 628 16.37 -19.67 7.66
CA SER A 628 15.00 -19.82 7.17
C SER A 628 14.02 -20.32 8.23
N ILE A 629 14.43 -21.23 9.13
CA ILE A 629 13.56 -21.66 10.23
C ILE A 629 13.36 -20.51 11.24
N ILE A 630 14.41 -19.73 11.54
CA ILE A 630 14.29 -18.56 12.41
C ILE A 630 13.35 -17.53 11.79
N LEU A 631 13.49 -17.25 10.50
CA LEU A 631 12.61 -16.34 9.76
C LEU A 631 11.17 -16.87 9.75
N PHE A 632 10.96 -18.15 9.44
CA PHE A 632 9.63 -18.78 9.42
C PHE A 632 8.90 -18.60 10.75
N PHE A 633 9.51 -19.03 11.86
CA PHE A 633 8.87 -18.89 13.18
C PHE A 633 8.84 -17.44 13.66
N GLY A 634 9.84 -16.62 13.32
CA GLY A 634 9.89 -15.21 13.68
C GLY A 634 8.73 -14.43 13.07
N PHE A 635 8.45 -14.61 11.77
CA PHE A 635 7.31 -14.01 11.10
C PHE A 635 5.97 -14.64 11.52
N SER A 636 5.96 -15.93 11.87
CA SER A 636 4.74 -16.61 12.36
C SER A 636 4.20 -16.00 13.66
N ILE A 637 5.01 -15.28 14.45
CA ILE A 637 4.54 -14.60 15.67
C ILE A 637 3.46 -13.56 15.36
N PHE A 638 3.52 -12.94 14.19
CA PHE A 638 2.52 -11.95 13.78
C PHE A 638 1.14 -12.56 13.54
N THR A 639 1.00 -13.88 13.39
CA THR A 639 -0.32 -14.53 13.32
C THR A 639 -1.08 -14.47 14.65
N ALA A 640 -0.41 -14.14 15.76
CA ALA A 640 -1.05 -13.93 17.05
C ALA A 640 -1.62 -12.50 17.22
N SER A 641 -1.45 -11.61 16.23
CA SER A 641 -2.07 -10.29 16.22
C SER A 641 -3.59 -10.39 16.16
N ASN A 642 -4.33 -9.42 16.69
CA ASN A 642 -5.75 -9.27 16.40
C ASN A 642 -6.00 -8.42 15.15
N PHE A 643 -4.97 -7.75 14.63
CA PHE A 643 -5.03 -6.99 13.40
C PHE A 643 -4.84 -7.92 12.19
N GLY A 644 -5.91 -8.15 11.42
CA GLY A 644 -5.95 -9.08 10.29
C GLY A 644 -4.86 -8.83 9.24
N GLY A 645 -4.53 -7.56 8.98
CA GLY A 645 -3.42 -7.18 8.10
C GLY A 645 -2.06 -7.70 8.59
N THR A 646 -1.80 -7.64 9.89
CA THR A 646 -0.55 -8.12 10.50
C THR A 646 -0.52 -9.65 10.55
N GLN A 647 -1.66 -10.29 10.84
CA GLN A 647 -1.79 -11.75 10.78
C GLN A 647 -1.46 -12.29 9.39
N ALA A 648 -2.08 -11.71 8.35
CA ALA A 648 -1.87 -12.10 6.96
C ALA A 648 -0.42 -11.88 6.53
N LEU A 649 0.18 -10.75 6.92
CA LEU A 649 1.60 -10.48 6.67
C LEU A 649 2.51 -11.55 7.29
N GLY A 650 2.27 -11.92 8.56
CA GLY A 650 3.04 -12.96 9.25
C GLY A 650 2.95 -14.33 8.59
N LEU A 651 1.72 -14.77 8.32
CA LEU A 651 1.46 -16.08 7.71
C LEU A 651 2.02 -16.16 6.29
N LEU A 652 1.80 -15.13 5.48
CA LEU A 652 2.23 -15.15 4.09
C LEU A 652 3.74 -15.04 3.98
N VAL A 653 4.39 -14.07 4.65
CA VAL A 653 5.86 -13.93 4.57
C VAL A 653 6.57 -15.18 5.09
N SER A 654 6.12 -15.77 6.20
CA SER A 654 6.74 -17.00 6.73
C SER A 654 6.68 -18.14 5.70
N LEU A 655 5.51 -18.41 5.11
CA LEU A 655 5.34 -19.41 4.06
C LEU A 655 6.16 -19.08 2.81
N THR A 656 6.21 -17.82 2.37
CA THR A 656 7.00 -17.37 1.23
C THR A 656 8.48 -17.67 1.45
N LEU A 657 9.03 -17.29 2.60
CA LEU A 657 10.45 -17.49 2.91
C LEU A 657 10.80 -18.98 3.06
N PHE A 658 9.88 -19.78 3.61
CA PHE A 658 10.07 -21.23 3.65
C PHE A 658 10.12 -21.86 2.25
N VAL A 659 9.23 -21.43 1.35
CA VAL A 659 9.27 -21.86 -0.07
C VAL A 659 10.52 -21.33 -0.76
N ALA A 660 10.96 -20.10 -0.46
CA ALA A 660 12.18 -19.52 -1.01
C ALA A 660 13.43 -20.33 -0.63
N MET A 661 13.53 -20.78 0.62
CA MET A 661 14.60 -21.69 1.05
C MET A 661 14.59 -22.98 0.22
N LEU A 662 13.43 -23.60 0.02
CA LEU A 662 13.30 -24.83 -0.75
C LEU A 662 13.67 -24.63 -2.22
N THR A 663 13.24 -23.55 -2.85
CA THR A 663 13.60 -23.23 -4.24
C THR A 663 15.09 -22.92 -4.37
N ASN A 664 15.69 -22.19 -3.42
CA ASN A 664 17.11 -21.88 -3.43
C ASN A 664 18.00 -23.09 -3.13
N LEU A 665 17.54 -24.10 -2.38
CA LEU A 665 18.31 -25.31 -2.10
C LEU A 665 18.08 -26.46 -3.11
N VAL A 666 17.02 -26.40 -3.92
CA VAL A 666 16.67 -27.48 -4.86
C VAL A 666 16.70 -27.00 -6.31
N LEU A 667 15.98 -25.92 -6.64
CA LEU A 667 15.84 -25.42 -8.00
C LEU A 667 17.11 -24.70 -8.47
N LEU A 668 17.68 -23.82 -7.66
CA LEU A 668 18.90 -23.08 -8.00
C LEU A 668 20.09 -24.01 -8.34
N PRO A 669 20.44 -25.03 -7.51
CA PRO A 669 21.49 -25.99 -7.86
C PRO A 669 21.18 -26.78 -9.13
N SER A 670 19.92 -27.19 -9.32
CA SER A 670 19.49 -27.93 -10.51
C SER A 670 19.70 -27.08 -11.77
N LEU A 671 19.34 -25.79 -11.73
CA LEU A 671 19.52 -24.83 -12.84
C LEU A 671 21.01 -24.66 -13.19
N LEU A 672 21.88 -24.47 -12.20
CA LEU A 672 23.33 -24.35 -12.41
C LEU A 672 23.89 -25.60 -13.12
N LEU A 673 23.51 -26.78 -12.67
CA LEU A 673 23.99 -28.04 -13.25
C LEU A 673 23.44 -28.32 -14.66
N SER A 674 22.29 -27.77 -15.04
CA SER A 674 21.73 -27.96 -16.40
C SER A 674 22.27 -26.95 -17.39
N LEU A 675 22.68 -25.77 -16.92
CA LEU A 675 23.28 -24.72 -17.76
C LEU A 675 24.80 -24.92 -17.96
N GLU A 676 25.36 -25.97 -17.37
CA GLU A 676 26.73 -26.49 -17.52
C GLU A 676 27.25 -26.49 -18.97
N LYS A 677 26.39 -26.79 -19.97
CA LYS A 677 26.78 -26.82 -21.40
C LYS A 677 26.75 -25.47 -22.13
N ARG A 678 26.13 -24.42 -21.57
CA ARG A 678 25.94 -23.10 -22.22
C ARG A 678 26.63 -21.94 -21.50
N ILE A 679 27.17 -22.16 -20.30
CA ILE A 679 27.78 -21.13 -19.43
C ILE A 679 29.30 -21.01 -19.67
N LEU A 680 29.96 -22.02 -20.24
CA LEU A 680 31.41 -22.04 -20.38
C LEU A 680 31.88 -21.70 -21.81
N THR A 681 32.00 -20.40 -22.08
CA THR A 681 33.05 -19.88 -22.96
C THR A 681 33.49 -18.51 -22.42
N GLN A 682 34.74 -18.47 -21.94
CA GLN A 682 35.57 -17.29 -21.62
C GLN A 682 35.22 -16.37 -20.43
N ASN A 683 33.98 -15.97 -20.16
CA ASN A 683 33.71 -14.86 -19.22
C ASN A 683 33.92 -15.15 -17.71
N PHE A 684 34.17 -16.40 -17.31
CA PHE A 684 34.30 -16.77 -15.88
C PHE A 684 35.71 -16.58 -15.32
N LYS A 685 36.77 -16.62 -16.16
CA LYS A 685 38.15 -16.40 -15.71
C LYS A 685 38.49 -14.91 -15.57
N GLU A 686 37.95 -14.02 -16.39
CA GLU A 686 38.34 -12.59 -16.41
C GLU A 686 37.71 -11.71 -15.30
N SER A 687 36.93 -12.28 -14.38
CA SER A 687 36.38 -11.53 -13.23
C SER A 687 37.20 -11.67 -11.95
N GLU A 688 38.46 -12.10 -12.11
CA GLU A 688 39.42 -12.53 -11.08
C GLU A 688 39.86 -11.41 -10.11
N ASP A 689 40.00 -10.16 -10.56
CA ASP A 689 40.78 -9.16 -9.82
C ASP A 689 40.14 -8.56 -8.53
N HIS A 690 38.82 -8.46 -8.40
CA HIS A 690 38.25 -7.67 -7.29
C HIS A 690 38.09 -8.39 -5.93
N PHE A 691 38.36 -9.69 -5.85
CA PHE A 691 38.40 -10.43 -4.58
C PHE A 691 39.79 -11.02 -4.29
N GLN A 692 40.78 -10.75 -5.14
CA GLN A 692 42.14 -11.30 -5.05
C GLN A 692 43.15 -10.36 -4.41
N ASP A 693 42.94 -9.04 -4.41
CA ASP A 693 43.93 -8.11 -3.80
C ASP A 693 44.14 -8.26 -2.29
N ASP A 694 43.28 -9.00 -1.57
CA ASP A 694 43.42 -9.22 -0.12
C ASP A 694 43.88 -10.64 0.28
N GLN A 695 44.20 -11.53 -0.68
CA GLN A 695 44.46 -12.95 -0.34
C GLN A 695 45.92 -13.38 -0.27
N ASP A 696 46.87 -12.59 -0.79
CA ASP A 696 48.30 -12.95 -0.80
C ASP A 696 49.19 -11.88 -0.14
N ILE A 697 49.00 -11.64 1.17
CA ILE A 697 50.14 -11.14 1.97
C ILE A 697 50.98 -12.34 2.35
N GLU A 698 52.10 -12.54 1.64
CA GLU A 698 53.17 -13.46 2.03
C GLU A 698 53.77 -13.00 3.37
N TRP A 699 53.26 -13.54 4.48
CA TRP A 699 53.75 -13.27 5.84
C TRP A 699 55.22 -13.67 6.07
N ASN A 700 55.88 -14.32 5.10
CA ASN A 700 57.31 -14.64 5.17
C ASN A 700 58.22 -13.51 4.62
N LYS A 701 57.63 -12.39 4.18
CA LYS A 701 58.36 -11.18 3.70
C LYS A 701 58.10 -9.92 4.53
N LEU A 702 57.45 -10.05 5.69
CA LEU A 702 57.40 -9.05 6.75
C LEU A 702 58.04 -9.66 8.01
#